data_AF-A0A1B1NE95-F1
#
_entry.id   AF-A0A1B1NE95-F1
#
_cell.length_a   1.000
_cell.length_b   1.000
_cell.length_c   1.000
_cell.angle_alpha   90.00
_cell.angle_beta   90.00
_cell.angle_gamma   90.00
#
_symmetry.space_group_name_H-M   'P 1'
#
loop_
_entity.id
_entity.type
_entity.pdbx_description
1 polymer ?
#
loop_
_entity_poly.entity_id
_entity_poly.type
_entity_poly.pdbx_seq_one_letter_code
_entity_poly.pdbx_strand_id
1 'polypeptide(L)'
;MRTRDFSQAPPVAQASAMLTVAPASGRASPRWLARAARAVRRAEGLVRREWLLDGARPAGVVAWFATPEQARAARHTLQRAVGECDVQEHHAHPDGYSNGVWRAEDHLMRHIERFTPVGAEEVGPTVVRARDGRRSRPTTNSLAPRFLAGPHLAAAGESPKRGEVEEMRVEPVRTSADLRGFLKVHPWGTRRETHGVPLWHSTIRSWFTGRGPHRQHGPVELFVVRDPWGAVAGRTTLHTDARMDEKLGEPTLLMGATEFAGEAALAALVRYAEEQARQRGRTRLLGPVSLLPNQVGGVVTSGWDEPGFLDGPWSPRHYSRDWEALGFERVWEGSTWLCPDLGSLDPAEVFPVGPLPEGVVLRHADRKRLDEQLPLLRQMLNASFAELGYYTHIEADELAAATDGLAHLLDERLLLWLEQDGEPVAFVLVVPDLTAFVRSTGGRLGPVDMLRLLATRGLYRRDAVLIIKGTVPGARGRGLMRHLSRELLEGLQTGGYASLRVTFVEHDNAGSQAQFVAMGGAPLHGTCFYTRAVGAAEGGGEGEGKDEGVDAGAGGAVREAEPPGTPAVRERALPGSPAARLLARSADWGRAPSAHNTQPWDVRATGDDTLLLGWHAERELPVADATRRDLLLSLGACAASLQVVAADLGLRAEVDWAVDLDARQAAVLRLTQDSASGQTDASTDEPRGRPQPGSRLPWTVAELRARTTVRAPYPEAPGAAEVAEIARLAGLGEGTGLLVLPEDLVDRLLPGATAQTLTGAPATELAGWLRLSERHPRHDLDGLSAQALGLGRAEAAGLGLLTGSRGMRSALARTRLDRLVARASEARPRGAVLVLWAAPGLSPEELGPLGGSLLGAWLGGERRGWSAHPLSELLDEPSSAAAVDAHVSGVLGSPAQAYAVWRCGRPAEPWAYRSPRLTD
;
A
#
# COMPACT_ATOMS: atom_id res chain seq x y z
N MET A 1 -55.19 18.53 -3.11
CA MET A 1 -56.00 19.69 -3.53
C MET A 1 -55.49 20.20 -4.86
N ARG A 2 -56.38 20.50 -5.82
CA ARG A 2 -55.99 21.28 -7.00
C ARG A 2 -55.74 22.71 -6.55
N THR A 3 -54.55 23.25 -6.82
CA THR A 3 -54.20 24.65 -6.51
C THR A 3 -53.86 25.36 -7.80
N ARG A 4 -54.23 26.65 -7.87
CA ARG A 4 -53.73 27.60 -8.87
C ARG A 4 -52.60 28.45 -8.31
N ASP A 5 -52.35 28.36 -7.01
CA ASP A 5 -51.29 29.06 -6.31
C ASP A 5 -50.12 28.11 -6.03
N PHE A 6 -49.04 28.31 -6.79
CA PHE A 6 -47.76 27.61 -6.67
C PHE A 6 -46.66 28.51 -6.09
N SER A 7 -47.00 29.67 -5.53
CA SER A 7 -46.02 30.65 -5.04
C SER A 7 -45.03 30.09 -4.02
N GLN A 8 -45.44 29.06 -3.28
CA GLN A 8 -44.62 28.35 -2.27
C GLN A 8 -43.92 27.08 -2.79
N ALA A 9 -44.14 26.68 -4.04
CA ALA A 9 -43.51 25.51 -4.62
C ALA A 9 -42.05 25.83 -5.02
N PRO A 10 -41.14 24.83 -5.09
CA PRO A 10 -39.80 25.05 -5.62
C PRO A 10 -39.83 25.66 -7.03
N PRO A 11 -38.88 26.52 -7.43
CA PRO A 11 -38.95 27.28 -8.70
C PRO A 11 -39.26 26.43 -9.94
N VAL A 12 -38.71 25.22 -10.05
CA VAL A 12 -38.99 24.30 -11.17
C VAL A 12 -40.45 23.84 -11.23
N ALA A 13 -41.11 23.70 -10.07
CA ALA A 13 -42.52 23.34 -9.96
C ALA A 13 -43.47 24.52 -10.20
N GLN A 14 -42.93 25.74 -10.30
CA GLN A 14 -43.65 26.94 -10.72
C GLN A 14 -43.59 27.15 -12.26
N ALA A 15 -42.77 26.37 -12.97
CA ALA A 15 -42.67 26.48 -14.43
C ALA A 15 -43.97 26.05 -15.10
N SER A 16 -44.48 26.88 -16.01
CA SER A 16 -45.75 26.62 -16.70
C SER A 16 -45.58 26.05 -18.11
N ALA A 17 -44.33 25.92 -18.59
CA ALA A 17 -44.02 25.27 -19.86
C ALA A 17 -42.70 24.51 -19.82
N MET A 18 -42.60 23.44 -20.60
CA MET A 18 -41.41 22.62 -20.77
C MET A 18 -41.16 22.32 -22.25
N LEU A 19 -39.93 22.48 -22.70
CA LEU A 19 -39.47 22.07 -24.02
C LEU A 19 -38.54 20.86 -23.91
N THR A 20 -38.80 19.85 -24.72
CA THR A 20 -37.86 18.76 -25.00
C THR A 20 -37.34 18.94 -26.41
N VAL A 21 -36.02 19.05 -26.56
CA VAL A 21 -35.37 19.32 -27.85
C VAL A 21 -34.33 18.26 -28.16
N ALA A 22 -34.50 17.58 -29.28
CA ALA A 22 -33.58 16.57 -29.79
C ALA A 22 -33.25 16.87 -31.27
N PRO A 23 -32.09 16.44 -31.80
CA PRO A 23 -31.81 16.57 -33.22
C PRO A 23 -32.75 15.67 -34.03
N ALA A 24 -33.23 16.14 -35.18
CA ALA A 24 -34.13 15.36 -36.06
C ALA A 24 -33.49 14.05 -36.57
N SER A 25 -32.16 13.94 -36.52
CA SER A 25 -31.42 12.72 -36.85
C SER A 25 -31.41 11.65 -35.74
N GLY A 26 -31.96 11.95 -34.56
CA GLY A 26 -31.97 11.06 -33.38
C GLY A 26 -30.61 10.89 -32.69
N ARG A 27 -29.51 11.48 -33.19
CA ARG A 27 -28.18 11.42 -32.56
C ARG A 27 -27.59 12.81 -32.32
N ALA A 28 -27.41 13.16 -31.05
CA ALA A 28 -26.84 14.45 -30.67
C ALA A 28 -25.31 14.42 -30.62
N SER A 29 -24.67 15.17 -31.51
CA SER A 29 -23.21 15.37 -31.45
C SER A 29 -22.83 16.30 -30.30
N PRO A 30 -21.61 16.22 -29.74
CA PRO A 30 -21.16 17.14 -28.69
C PRO A 30 -21.25 18.61 -29.08
N ARG A 31 -20.99 18.94 -30.36
CA ARG A 31 -21.13 20.31 -30.89
C ARG A 31 -22.58 20.75 -30.93
N TRP A 32 -23.51 19.87 -31.31
CA TRP A 32 -24.94 20.16 -31.31
C TRP A 32 -25.46 20.38 -29.89
N LEU A 33 -25.12 19.49 -28.93
CA LEU A 33 -25.48 19.61 -27.51
C LEU A 33 -24.97 20.93 -26.90
N ALA A 34 -23.74 21.32 -27.23
CA ALA A 34 -23.16 22.58 -26.76
C ALA A 34 -23.83 23.83 -27.36
N ARG A 35 -24.36 23.75 -28.59
CA ARG A 35 -25.12 24.84 -29.22
C ARG A 35 -26.54 24.91 -28.64
N ALA A 36 -27.23 23.78 -28.50
CA ALA A 36 -28.55 23.69 -27.90
C ALA A 36 -28.53 24.22 -26.45
N ALA A 37 -27.61 23.73 -25.62
CA ALA A 37 -27.50 24.18 -24.23
C ALA A 37 -27.10 25.66 -24.09
N ARG A 38 -26.37 26.23 -25.06
CA ARG A 38 -26.08 27.68 -25.06
C ARG A 38 -27.29 28.51 -25.46
N ALA A 39 -28.08 28.05 -26.43
CA ALA A 39 -29.30 28.71 -26.85
C ALA A 39 -30.36 28.69 -25.74
N VAL A 40 -30.58 27.54 -25.09
CA VAL A 40 -31.50 27.42 -23.94
C VAL A 40 -31.08 28.35 -22.81
N ARG A 41 -29.79 28.38 -22.45
CA ARG A 41 -29.28 29.22 -21.35
C ARG A 41 -29.46 30.72 -21.56
N ARG A 42 -29.60 31.17 -22.81
CA ARG A 42 -29.80 32.58 -23.15
C ARG A 42 -31.26 32.93 -23.37
N ALA A 43 -32.15 31.95 -23.31
CA ALA A 43 -33.57 32.17 -23.47
C ALA A 43 -34.14 32.80 -22.19
N GLU A 44 -34.93 33.85 -22.38
CA GLU A 44 -35.62 34.55 -21.31
C GLU A 44 -36.64 33.63 -20.63
N GLY A 45 -36.78 33.75 -19.31
CA GLY A 45 -37.73 32.94 -18.55
C GLY A 45 -37.30 31.49 -18.29
N LEU A 46 -36.05 31.11 -18.56
CA LEU A 46 -35.54 29.78 -18.23
C LEU A 46 -35.50 29.58 -16.71
N VAL A 47 -36.20 28.55 -16.23
CA VAL A 47 -36.24 28.16 -14.82
C VAL A 47 -35.20 27.09 -14.51
N ARG A 48 -35.10 26.06 -15.36
CA ARG A 48 -34.14 24.96 -15.22
C ARG A 48 -33.85 24.33 -16.58
N ARG A 49 -32.69 23.69 -16.72
CA ARG A 49 -32.40 22.81 -17.85
C ARG A 49 -31.78 21.50 -17.38
N GLU A 50 -32.02 20.44 -18.13
CA GLU A 50 -31.41 19.12 -17.97
C GLU A 50 -31.06 18.51 -19.32
N TRP A 51 -30.30 17.43 -19.30
CA TRP A 51 -30.02 16.64 -20.50
C TRP A 51 -31.14 15.63 -20.70
N LEU A 52 -31.70 15.58 -21.91
CA LEU A 52 -32.49 14.44 -22.33
C LEU A 52 -31.51 13.27 -22.52
N LEU A 53 -31.73 12.15 -21.83
CA LEU A 53 -30.84 11.00 -21.88
C LEU A 53 -31.46 9.85 -22.67
N ASP A 54 -30.64 9.21 -23.50
CA ASP A 54 -30.89 7.88 -24.07
C ASP A 54 -29.90 6.90 -23.40
N GLY A 55 -30.41 6.10 -22.46
CA GLY A 55 -29.58 5.35 -21.52
C GLY A 55 -28.70 6.29 -20.68
N ALA A 56 -27.38 6.11 -20.72
CA ALA A 56 -26.42 6.97 -20.03
C ALA A 56 -25.86 8.12 -20.91
N ARG A 57 -26.33 8.27 -22.14
CA ARG A 57 -25.78 9.24 -23.11
C ARG A 57 -26.74 10.42 -23.33
N PRO A 58 -26.23 11.68 -23.36
CA PRO A 58 -27.06 12.84 -23.69
C PRO A 58 -27.53 12.78 -25.15
N ALA A 59 -28.85 12.76 -25.34
CA ALA A 59 -29.53 12.72 -26.63
C ALA A 59 -30.24 14.04 -27.00
N GLY A 60 -30.38 14.98 -26.05
CA GLY A 60 -31.05 16.26 -26.27
C GLY A 60 -31.03 17.14 -25.02
N VAL A 61 -31.87 18.17 -24.99
CA VAL A 61 -32.02 19.08 -23.84
C VAL A 61 -33.48 19.15 -23.42
N VAL A 62 -33.75 19.08 -22.12
CA VAL A 62 -35.05 19.41 -21.53
C VAL A 62 -34.91 20.76 -20.83
N ALA A 63 -35.86 21.67 -21.04
CA ALA A 63 -35.82 23.02 -20.51
C ALA A 63 -37.20 23.46 -20.00
N TRP A 64 -37.25 24.01 -18.79
CA TRP A 64 -38.47 24.51 -18.16
C TRP A 64 -38.49 26.04 -18.17
N PHE A 65 -39.63 26.63 -18.49
CA PHE A 65 -39.83 28.07 -18.64
C PHE A 65 -40.96 28.57 -17.74
N ALA A 66 -40.82 29.82 -17.29
CA ALA A 66 -41.78 30.44 -16.39
C ALA A 66 -43.14 30.67 -17.06
N THR A 67 -43.18 31.01 -18.35
CA THR A 67 -44.41 31.14 -19.15
C THR A 67 -44.39 30.36 -20.48
N PRO A 68 -45.57 29.97 -21.02
CA PRO A 68 -45.67 29.40 -22.37
C PRO A 68 -45.15 30.31 -23.48
N GLU A 69 -45.29 31.62 -23.33
CA GLU A 69 -44.83 32.61 -24.31
C GLU A 69 -43.30 32.62 -24.40
N GLN A 70 -42.63 32.51 -23.24
CA GLN A 70 -41.18 32.41 -23.14
C GLN A 70 -40.66 31.09 -23.70
N ALA A 71 -41.34 29.97 -23.47
CA ALA A 71 -41.02 28.70 -24.11
C ALA A 71 -41.13 28.80 -25.64
N ARG A 72 -42.21 29.40 -26.17
CA ARG A 72 -42.38 29.59 -27.62
C ARG A 72 -41.28 30.48 -28.23
N ALA A 73 -40.90 31.56 -27.56
CA ALA A 73 -39.78 32.41 -27.98
C ALA A 73 -38.44 31.65 -27.95
N ALA A 74 -38.21 30.84 -26.92
CA ALA A 74 -37.03 30.00 -26.78
C ALA A 74 -36.93 28.95 -27.89
N ARG A 75 -38.05 28.32 -28.27
CA ARG A 75 -38.14 27.35 -29.36
C ARG A 75 -37.63 27.92 -30.68
N HIS A 76 -38.07 29.12 -31.06
CA HIS A 76 -37.60 29.77 -32.29
C HIS A 76 -36.09 30.10 -32.25
N THR A 77 -35.59 30.49 -31.08
CA THR A 77 -34.16 30.76 -30.87
C THR A 77 -33.33 29.47 -30.95
N LEU A 78 -33.86 28.37 -30.42
CA LEU A 78 -33.24 27.05 -30.46
C LEU A 78 -33.16 26.51 -31.89
N GLN A 79 -34.25 26.54 -32.64
CA GLN A 79 -34.29 26.11 -34.04
C GLN A 79 -33.30 26.91 -34.90
N ARG A 80 -33.18 28.23 -34.70
CA ARG A 80 -32.16 29.04 -35.38
C ARG A 80 -30.72 28.67 -34.99
N ALA A 81 -30.49 28.28 -33.73
CA ALA A 81 -29.14 28.01 -33.23
C ALA A 81 -28.59 26.63 -33.63
N VAL A 82 -29.47 25.63 -33.77
CA VAL A 82 -29.09 24.22 -33.98
C VAL A 82 -29.60 23.60 -35.28
N GLY A 83 -30.42 24.31 -36.07
CA GLY A 83 -30.99 23.82 -37.33
C GLY A 83 -32.19 22.91 -37.10
N GLU A 84 -32.41 21.95 -38.01
CA GLU A 84 -33.50 20.96 -37.90
C GLU A 84 -33.43 20.19 -36.59
N CYS A 85 -34.49 20.32 -35.79
CA CYS A 85 -34.62 19.66 -34.50
C CYS A 85 -36.08 19.35 -34.20
N ASP A 86 -36.29 18.24 -33.50
CA ASP A 86 -37.57 17.87 -32.95
C ASP A 86 -37.76 18.60 -31.64
N VAL A 87 -38.83 19.39 -31.56
CA VAL A 87 -39.20 20.13 -30.36
C VAL A 87 -40.59 19.68 -29.93
N GLN A 88 -40.66 19.10 -28.74
CA GLN A 88 -41.92 18.85 -28.05
C GLN A 88 -42.12 19.92 -26.98
N GLU A 89 -43.29 20.54 -27.00
CA GLU A 89 -43.69 21.57 -26.06
C GLU A 89 -44.81 21.03 -25.19
N HIS A 90 -44.64 21.16 -23.89
CA HIS A 90 -45.58 20.71 -22.88
C HIS A 90 -45.98 21.90 -22.03
N HIS A 91 -47.28 22.09 -21.84
CA HIS A 91 -47.82 23.15 -20.99
C HIS A 91 -48.30 22.55 -19.69
N ALA A 92 -48.00 23.22 -18.58
CA ALA A 92 -48.60 22.90 -17.31
C ALA A 92 -50.11 23.18 -17.39
N HIS A 93 -50.91 22.30 -16.81
CA HIS A 93 -52.34 22.52 -16.69
C HIS A 93 -52.60 23.70 -15.73
N PRO A 94 -53.56 24.60 -16.00
CA PRO A 94 -53.83 25.79 -15.17
C PRO A 94 -54.22 25.44 -13.73
N ASP A 95 -54.76 24.24 -13.52
CA ASP A 95 -54.95 23.62 -12.22
C ASP A 95 -53.93 22.49 -12.05
N GLY A 96 -52.97 22.67 -11.14
CA GLY A 96 -52.03 21.62 -10.76
C GLY A 96 -52.32 21.10 -9.36
N TYR A 97 -51.49 20.21 -8.84
CA TYR A 97 -51.73 19.57 -7.55
C TYR A 97 -50.62 19.89 -6.56
N SER A 98 -51.01 20.31 -5.36
CA SER A 98 -50.08 20.52 -4.24
C SER A 98 -50.02 19.30 -3.33
N ASN A 99 -49.00 19.25 -2.46
CA ASN A 99 -48.64 18.12 -1.60
C ASN A 99 -49.68 17.76 -0.51
N GLY A 100 -50.92 18.24 -0.60
CA GLY A 100 -52.02 17.84 0.29
C GLY A 100 -52.95 16.85 -0.41
N VAL A 101 -52.82 15.57 -0.04
CA VAL A 101 -53.69 14.38 -0.27
C VAL A 101 -54.58 14.39 -1.53
N TRP A 102 -54.40 13.37 -2.36
CA TRP A 102 -55.16 13.17 -3.60
C TRP A 102 -56.38 12.26 -3.41
N ARG A 103 -57.51 12.64 -4.01
CA ARG A 103 -58.61 11.73 -4.37
C ARG A 103 -58.84 11.85 -5.88
N ALA A 104 -58.99 10.72 -6.56
CA ALA A 104 -59.43 10.70 -7.95
C ALA A 104 -60.95 10.89 -7.96
N GLU A 105 -61.42 12.09 -8.27
CA GLU A 105 -62.86 12.39 -8.30
C GLU A 105 -63.49 12.28 -9.71
N ASP A 106 -62.76 11.77 -10.73
CA ASP A 106 -63.34 11.56 -12.07
C ASP A 106 -62.52 10.58 -12.95
N HIS A 107 -63.10 10.14 -14.07
CA HIS A 107 -62.59 9.18 -15.04
C HIS A 107 -61.39 9.67 -15.87
N LEU A 108 -60.94 10.90 -15.67
CA LEU A 108 -59.80 11.50 -16.37
C LEU A 108 -58.47 10.76 -16.11
N MET A 109 -58.33 10.07 -14.97
CA MET A 109 -57.11 9.37 -14.55
C MET A 109 -57.06 7.89 -14.97
N ARG A 110 -58.00 7.42 -15.80
CA ARG A 110 -58.14 5.99 -16.20
C ARG A 110 -56.94 5.37 -16.93
N HIS A 111 -55.98 6.19 -17.35
CA HIS A 111 -54.81 5.78 -18.13
C HIS A 111 -53.58 5.47 -17.26
N ILE A 112 -53.67 5.63 -15.93
CA ILE A 112 -52.59 5.33 -14.99
C ILE A 112 -52.76 3.90 -14.46
N GLU A 113 -51.89 2.99 -14.90
CA GLU A 113 -52.07 1.53 -14.67
C GLU A 113 -51.69 1.04 -13.26
N ARG A 114 -50.93 1.80 -12.47
CA ARG A 114 -50.53 1.42 -11.10
C ARG A 114 -50.56 2.61 -10.15
N PHE A 115 -51.26 2.42 -9.04
CA PHE A 115 -51.18 3.30 -7.87
C PHE A 115 -49.85 3.08 -7.14
N THR A 116 -49.18 4.16 -6.73
CA THR A 116 -48.00 4.10 -5.86
C THR A 116 -48.35 4.78 -4.55
N PRO A 117 -48.44 4.05 -3.42
CA PRO A 117 -48.76 4.65 -2.15
C PRO A 117 -47.61 5.53 -1.65
N VAL A 118 -47.96 6.64 -1.01
CA VAL A 118 -47.03 7.39 -0.16
C VAL A 118 -47.04 6.78 1.24
N GLY A 119 -45.89 6.76 1.91
CA GLY A 119 -45.55 5.87 3.03
C GLY A 119 -46.32 6.02 4.36
N ALA A 120 -47.55 6.52 4.35
CA ALA A 120 -48.41 6.64 5.53
C ALA A 120 -49.74 5.86 5.42
N GLU A 121 -49.96 5.05 4.38
CA GLU A 121 -51.18 4.22 4.23
C GLU A 121 -50.83 2.73 4.17
N GLU A 122 -51.55 1.90 4.96
CA GLU A 122 -51.31 0.45 5.03
C GLU A 122 -52.17 -0.39 4.06
N VAL A 123 -53.31 0.12 3.53
CA VAL A 123 -54.14 -0.59 2.51
C VAL A 123 -54.84 0.40 1.57
N GLY A 124 -54.76 0.19 0.25
CA GLY A 124 -55.48 0.98 -0.78
C GLY A 124 -56.75 0.30 -1.33
N PRO A 125 -57.68 1.04 -1.96
CA PRO A 125 -58.94 0.47 -2.47
C PRO A 125 -58.74 -0.43 -3.70
N THR A 126 -59.60 -1.44 -3.84
CA THR A 126 -59.54 -2.46 -4.89
C THR A 126 -59.80 -1.88 -6.27
N VAL A 127 -58.80 -1.96 -7.16
CA VAL A 127 -58.96 -1.61 -8.58
C VAL A 127 -59.61 -2.80 -9.31
N VAL A 128 -60.81 -2.59 -9.86
CA VAL A 128 -61.53 -3.60 -10.65
C VAL A 128 -60.81 -3.81 -11.99
N ARG A 129 -60.34 -5.04 -12.24
CA ARG A 129 -59.83 -5.45 -13.56
C ARG A 129 -60.99 -5.82 -14.48
N ALA A 130 -61.11 -5.16 -15.62
CA ALA A 130 -61.84 -5.72 -16.75
C ALA A 130 -60.97 -6.81 -17.40
N ARG A 131 -61.54 -8.01 -17.61
CA ARG A 131 -60.89 -9.13 -18.31
C ARG A 131 -61.01 -8.98 -19.83
N ASP A 132 -59.99 -9.53 -20.49
CA ASP A 132 -59.89 -10.06 -21.85
C ASP A 132 -59.60 -9.15 -23.05
N GLY A 133 -58.64 -9.62 -23.86
CA GLY A 133 -58.32 -9.14 -25.20
C GLY A 133 -56.95 -9.61 -25.73
N ARG A 134 -56.83 -10.87 -26.14
CA ARG A 134 -55.67 -11.49 -26.84
C ARG A 134 -55.03 -10.59 -27.92
N ARG A 135 -53.69 -10.66 -28.06
CA ARG A 135 -52.99 -10.98 -29.35
C ARG A 135 -51.44 -11.12 -29.24
N SER A 136 -50.99 -12.36 -29.47
CA SER A 136 -49.82 -12.87 -30.23
C SER A 136 -48.40 -12.27 -30.11
N ARG A 137 -47.46 -13.18 -29.77
CA ARG A 137 -46.00 -13.22 -30.06
C ARG A 137 -45.66 -12.95 -31.55
N PRO A 138 -44.38 -12.67 -31.89
CA PRO A 138 -43.47 -13.77 -32.29
C PRO A 138 -42.09 -13.77 -31.60
N THR A 139 -41.46 -14.95 -31.63
CA THR A 139 -40.22 -15.41 -31.00
C THR A 139 -39.02 -15.49 -31.97
N THR A 140 -37.84 -15.76 -31.38
CA THR A 140 -36.54 -16.22 -31.95
C THR A 140 -35.57 -15.08 -32.37
N ASN A 141 -34.26 -15.12 -32.09
CA ASN A 141 -33.36 -16.27 -32.05
C ASN A 141 -32.15 -16.07 -31.12
N SER A 142 -31.67 -17.19 -30.58
CA SER A 142 -30.47 -17.35 -29.75
C SER A 142 -29.16 -17.32 -30.56
N LEU A 143 -28.11 -16.71 -30.03
CA LEU A 143 -26.72 -16.98 -30.41
C LEU A 143 -25.85 -17.11 -29.16
N ALA A 144 -25.43 -18.35 -28.87
CA ALA A 144 -24.37 -18.68 -27.93
C ALA A 144 -22.99 -18.49 -28.60
N PRO A 145 -21.92 -18.18 -27.85
CA PRO A 145 -20.57 -18.43 -28.29
C PRO A 145 -19.96 -19.66 -27.59
N ARG A 146 -19.30 -20.44 -28.45
CA ARG A 146 -18.61 -21.72 -28.29
C ARG A 146 -17.51 -21.72 -27.24
N PHE A 147 -17.42 -22.83 -26.53
CA PHE A 147 -16.26 -23.32 -25.79
C PHE A 147 -15.10 -23.66 -26.75
N LEU A 148 -13.89 -23.23 -26.39
CA LEU A 148 -12.63 -23.73 -26.93
C LEU A 148 -11.96 -24.57 -25.83
N ALA A 149 -11.72 -25.84 -26.15
CA ALA A 149 -11.03 -26.79 -25.30
C ALA A 149 -9.58 -26.99 -25.79
N GLY A 150 -8.67 -27.15 -24.82
CA GLY A 150 -7.35 -27.80 -24.98
C GLY A 150 -6.21 -27.05 -24.26
N PRO A 151 -5.13 -27.71 -23.79
CA PRO A 151 -4.98 -29.14 -23.48
C PRO A 151 -4.37 -29.44 -22.08
N HIS A 152 -4.61 -30.68 -21.62
CA HIS A 152 -3.81 -31.52 -20.72
C HIS A 152 -3.27 -30.97 -19.39
N LEU A 153 -4.01 -31.28 -18.31
CA LEU A 153 -3.46 -31.47 -16.97
C LEU A 153 -2.41 -32.59 -16.99
N ALA A 154 -1.20 -32.25 -16.57
CA ALA A 154 -0.22 -33.22 -16.10
C ALA A 154 -0.51 -33.59 -14.63
N ALA A 155 -0.20 -34.84 -14.32
CA ALA A 155 -0.55 -35.62 -13.14
C ALA A 155 -0.41 -34.92 -11.77
N ALA A 156 -1.37 -35.25 -10.90
CA ALA A 156 -1.27 -35.10 -9.47
C ALA A 156 -0.07 -35.89 -8.93
N GLY A 157 0.81 -35.21 -8.21
CA GLY A 157 1.96 -35.79 -7.50
C GLY A 157 1.94 -35.33 -6.04
N GLU A 158 1.72 -36.31 -5.18
CA GLU A 158 2.04 -36.46 -3.75
C GLU A 158 2.56 -35.23 -2.96
N SER A 159 1.89 -34.97 -1.82
CA SER A 159 2.38 -34.11 -0.75
C SER A 159 3.73 -34.60 -0.20
N PRO A 160 4.75 -33.74 -0.07
CA PRO A 160 6.08 -34.18 0.35
C PRO A 160 6.11 -34.53 1.84
N LYS A 161 6.87 -35.59 2.14
CA LYS A 161 7.14 -36.09 3.49
C LYS A 161 8.09 -35.14 4.24
N ARG A 162 7.92 -35.16 5.57
CA ARG A 162 8.66 -34.39 6.57
C ARG A 162 10.15 -34.78 6.55
N GLY A 163 11.05 -33.82 6.27
CA GLY A 163 12.48 -33.95 6.55
C GLY A 163 13.43 -33.68 5.38
N GLU A 164 13.33 -32.53 4.71
CA GLU A 164 14.42 -31.95 3.90
C GLU A 164 14.42 -30.43 4.12
N VAL A 165 15.61 -29.82 4.16
CA VAL A 165 15.86 -28.43 4.59
C VAL A 165 15.00 -27.43 3.79
N GLU A 166 14.45 -26.43 4.50
CA GLU A 166 13.67 -25.30 3.96
C GLU A 166 14.47 -24.50 2.90
N GLU A 167 14.40 -24.92 1.63
CA GLU A 167 15.27 -24.34 0.60
C GLU A 167 14.66 -23.10 -0.07
N MET A 168 15.31 -21.95 0.12
CA MET A 168 15.09 -20.73 -0.65
C MET A 168 15.46 -20.95 -2.12
N ARG A 169 14.59 -20.55 -3.05
CA ARG A 169 14.77 -20.76 -4.50
C ARG A 169 15.03 -19.47 -5.24
N VAL A 170 16.13 -19.40 -5.99
CA VAL A 170 16.45 -18.25 -6.86
C VAL A 170 15.95 -18.53 -8.28
N GLU A 171 15.14 -17.62 -8.82
CA GLU A 171 14.50 -17.77 -10.12
C GLU A 171 14.79 -16.55 -11.02
N PRO A 172 15.07 -16.76 -12.33
CA PRO A 172 15.21 -15.67 -13.28
C PRO A 172 13.87 -14.99 -13.56
N VAL A 173 13.89 -13.68 -13.67
CA VAL A 173 12.74 -12.87 -14.07
C VAL A 173 12.61 -12.92 -15.59
N ARG A 174 11.60 -13.66 -16.09
CA ARG A 174 11.41 -13.85 -17.55
C ARG A 174 10.11 -13.26 -18.07
N THR A 175 9.12 -13.11 -17.21
CA THR A 175 7.78 -12.65 -17.59
C THR A 175 7.45 -11.30 -16.96
N SER A 176 6.44 -10.62 -17.52
CA SER A 176 5.86 -9.43 -16.90
C SER A 176 5.27 -9.69 -15.50
N ALA A 177 4.94 -10.95 -15.16
CA ALA A 177 4.49 -11.33 -13.83
C ALA A 177 5.66 -11.39 -12.85
N ASP A 178 6.78 -11.98 -13.26
CA ASP A 178 8.02 -12.04 -12.47
C ASP A 178 8.56 -10.64 -12.21
N LEU A 179 8.51 -9.77 -13.24
CA LEU A 179 8.94 -8.38 -13.11
C LEU A 179 8.09 -7.61 -12.08
N ARG A 180 6.79 -7.93 -11.95
CA ARG A 180 5.98 -7.36 -10.86
C ARG A 180 6.46 -7.86 -9.51
N GLY A 181 6.87 -9.13 -9.39
CA GLY A 181 7.51 -9.66 -8.18
C GLY A 181 8.79 -8.90 -7.84
N PHE A 182 9.69 -8.75 -8.80
CA PHE A 182 10.94 -8.00 -8.66
C PHE A 182 10.71 -6.54 -8.23
N LEU A 183 9.72 -5.85 -8.81
CA LEU A 183 9.39 -4.47 -8.48
C LEU A 183 8.68 -4.33 -7.11
N LYS A 184 8.02 -5.39 -6.64
CA LYS A 184 7.30 -5.43 -5.35
C LYS A 184 8.21 -5.70 -4.17
N VAL A 185 9.40 -6.27 -4.40
CA VAL A 185 10.43 -6.29 -3.36
C VAL A 185 10.79 -4.84 -3.09
N HIS A 186 10.15 -4.31 -2.06
CA HIS A 186 10.53 -3.03 -1.52
C HIS A 186 11.84 -3.24 -0.81
N PRO A 187 12.74 -2.27 -0.95
CA PRO A 187 14.08 -2.49 -0.49
C PRO A 187 14.12 -2.66 1.05
N TRP A 188 13.14 -2.13 1.79
CA TRP A 188 13.31 -1.82 3.23
C TRP A 188 12.17 -2.28 4.15
N GLY A 189 11.74 -3.54 4.02
CA GLY A 189 10.70 -4.08 4.90
C GLY A 189 9.40 -3.27 4.90
N THR A 190 8.66 -3.30 6.01
CA THR A 190 7.31 -2.75 6.09
C THR A 190 7.38 -1.22 6.05
N ARG A 191 6.61 -0.59 5.15
CA ARG A 191 6.67 0.85 4.77
C ARG A 191 6.55 1.88 5.90
N ARG A 192 6.39 1.45 7.16
CA ARG A 192 6.54 2.33 8.32
C ARG A 192 8.00 2.74 8.56
N GLU A 193 8.96 1.97 8.05
CA GLU A 193 10.41 2.20 8.17
C GLU A 193 11.09 2.64 6.86
N THR A 194 10.34 3.07 5.83
CA THR A 194 10.95 3.43 4.55
C THR A 194 11.53 4.84 4.58
N HIS A 195 12.71 4.94 5.18
CA HIS A 195 13.62 6.08 5.03
C HIS A 195 14.15 6.20 3.60
N GLY A 196 13.43 5.75 2.56
CA GLY A 196 14.05 5.36 1.30
C GLY A 196 13.60 5.78 -0.02
N VAL A 197 14.54 5.77 -0.94
CA VAL A 197 14.32 6.23 -2.30
C VAL A 197 14.35 5.01 -3.22
N PRO A 198 13.17 4.54 -3.67
CA PRO A 198 13.13 3.41 -4.59
C PRO A 198 13.75 3.80 -5.92
N LEU A 199 14.42 2.84 -6.56
CA LEU A 199 14.82 2.95 -7.96
C LEU A 199 13.58 3.18 -8.85
N TRP A 200 13.80 3.93 -9.93
CA TRP A 200 12.73 4.18 -10.90
C TRP A 200 12.30 2.89 -11.59
N HIS A 201 10.99 2.65 -11.65
CA HIS A 201 10.40 1.52 -12.37
C HIS A 201 10.75 1.55 -13.87
N SER A 202 10.89 2.74 -14.45
CA SER A 202 11.34 2.90 -15.84
C SER A 202 12.76 2.36 -16.02
N THR A 203 13.67 2.65 -15.09
CA THR A 203 15.05 2.16 -15.10
C THR A 203 15.11 0.64 -15.00
N ILE A 204 14.41 0.03 -14.03
CA ILE A 204 14.36 -1.44 -13.89
C ILE A 204 13.72 -2.09 -15.13
N ARG A 205 12.66 -1.50 -15.69
CA ARG A 205 12.05 -1.97 -16.95
C ARG A 205 13.01 -1.87 -18.13
N SER A 206 13.86 -0.84 -18.15
CA SER A 206 14.88 -0.65 -19.17
C SER A 206 15.84 -1.85 -19.17
N TRP A 207 16.28 -2.29 -17.98
CA TRP A 207 17.13 -3.46 -17.78
C TRP A 207 16.43 -4.74 -18.24
N PHE A 208 15.22 -4.97 -17.76
CA PHE A 208 14.43 -6.16 -18.12
C PHE A 208 14.15 -6.28 -19.61
N THR A 209 13.94 -5.14 -20.30
CA THR A 209 13.63 -5.13 -21.74
C THR A 209 14.87 -5.01 -22.63
N GLY A 210 16.06 -4.82 -22.04
CA GLY A 210 17.29 -4.51 -22.78
C GLY A 210 17.23 -3.20 -23.56
N ARG A 211 16.38 -2.26 -23.12
CA ARG A 211 16.16 -0.96 -23.77
C ARG A 211 16.86 0.13 -22.98
N GLY A 212 18.10 0.45 -23.33
CA GLY A 212 18.84 1.57 -22.73
C GLY A 212 20.33 1.50 -23.05
N PRO A 213 21.13 2.49 -22.61
CA PRO A 213 22.58 2.53 -22.83
C PRO A 213 23.31 1.28 -22.33
N HIS A 214 22.90 0.75 -21.18
CA HIS A 214 23.48 -0.45 -20.54
C HIS A 214 23.61 -1.66 -21.49
N ARG A 215 22.75 -1.79 -22.50
CA ARG A 215 22.78 -2.91 -23.47
C ARG A 215 24.10 -3.00 -24.25
N GLN A 216 24.84 -1.88 -24.35
CA GLN A 216 26.14 -1.82 -25.00
C GLN A 216 27.22 -2.56 -24.19
N HIS A 217 27.01 -2.71 -22.87
CA HIS A 217 27.96 -3.29 -21.93
C HIS A 217 27.60 -4.73 -21.51
N GLY A 218 26.47 -5.25 -21.98
CA GLY A 218 26.01 -6.62 -21.74
C GLY A 218 24.56 -6.68 -21.25
N PRO A 219 24.00 -7.90 -21.14
CA PRO A 219 22.68 -8.09 -20.57
C PRO A 219 22.71 -7.84 -19.05
N VAL A 220 21.63 -7.24 -18.54
CA VAL A 220 21.35 -7.18 -17.10
C VAL A 220 20.31 -8.24 -16.78
N GLU A 221 20.71 -9.27 -16.05
CA GLU A 221 19.82 -10.38 -15.71
C GLU A 221 19.19 -10.15 -14.34
N LEU A 222 17.87 -10.24 -14.25
CA LEU A 222 17.11 -9.99 -13.03
C LEU A 222 16.74 -11.33 -12.39
N PHE A 223 16.88 -11.41 -11.06
CA PHE A 223 16.55 -12.59 -10.27
C PHE A 223 15.71 -12.22 -9.05
N VAL A 224 14.83 -13.12 -8.66
CA VAL A 224 14.09 -13.08 -7.39
C VAL A 224 14.42 -14.31 -6.57
N VAL A 225 14.52 -14.17 -5.26
CA VAL A 225 14.56 -15.31 -4.35
C VAL A 225 13.18 -15.49 -3.74
N ARG A 226 12.71 -16.74 -3.70
CA ARG A 226 11.46 -17.14 -3.09
C ARG A 226 11.69 -18.02 -1.87
N ASP A 227 10.86 -17.82 -0.87
CA ASP A 227 10.78 -18.73 0.26
C ASP A 227 10.14 -20.08 -0.13
N PRO A 228 10.20 -21.10 0.75
CA PRO A 228 9.60 -22.40 0.49
C PRO A 228 8.08 -22.37 0.24
N TRP A 229 7.41 -21.27 0.60
CA TRP A 229 5.98 -21.06 0.41
C TRP A 229 5.66 -20.28 -0.89
N GLY A 230 6.68 -19.94 -1.67
CA GLY A 230 6.58 -19.26 -2.96
C GLY A 230 6.50 -17.73 -2.90
N ALA A 231 6.59 -17.12 -1.71
CA ALA A 231 6.62 -15.67 -1.57
C ALA A 231 8.00 -15.11 -1.94
N VAL A 232 8.05 -13.91 -2.53
CA VAL A 232 9.33 -13.29 -2.91
C VAL A 232 9.99 -12.70 -1.66
N ALA A 233 11.15 -13.26 -1.28
CA ALA A 233 11.92 -12.88 -0.10
C ALA A 233 13.10 -11.93 -0.42
N GLY A 234 13.35 -11.65 -1.71
CA GLY A 234 14.42 -10.75 -2.14
C GLY A 234 14.59 -10.71 -3.66
N ARG A 235 15.53 -9.89 -4.12
CA ARG A 235 15.90 -9.71 -5.53
C ARG A 235 17.36 -9.34 -5.69
N THR A 236 17.91 -9.57 -6.89
CA THR A 236 19.20 -9.02 -7.31
C THR A 236 19.27 -8.97 -8.84
N THR A 237 20.15 -8.17 -9.40
CA THR A 237 20.61 -8.30 -10.78
C THR A 237 22.02 -8.84 -10.81
N LEU A 238 22.34 -9.63 -11.83
CA LEU A 238 23.70 -10.04 -12.13
C LEU A 238 24.09 -9.54 -13.52
N HIS A 239 25.22 -8.85 -13.60
CA HIS A 239 25.74 -8.29 -14.84
C HIS A 239 27.24 -8.06 -14.73
N THR A 240 27.87 -7.73 -15.86
CA THR A 240 29.32 -7.48 -15.97
C THR A 240 29.54 -6.17 -16.69
N ASP A 241 30.65 -5.49 -16.42
CA ASP A 241 31.04 -4.29 -17.16
C ASP A 241 32.56 -4.33 -17.38
N ALA A 242 33.00 -4.33 -18.65
CA ALA A 242 34.41 -4.44 -19.00
C ALA A 242 35.25 -3.25 -18.46
N ARG A 243 34.64 -2.07 -18.31
CA ARG A 243 35.33 -0.90 -17.74
C ARG A 243 35.57 -1.09 -16.25
N MET A 244 34.64 -1.75 -15.55
CA MET A 244 34.82 -2.08 -14.14
C MET A 244 35.89 -3.17 -13.96
N ASP A 245 35.91 -4.18 -14.84
CA ASP A 245 36.97 -5.20 -14.85
C ASP A 245 38.35 -4.56 -15.03
N GLU A 246 38.50 -3.66 -16.03
CA GLU A 246 39.73 -2.91 -16.28
C GLU A 246 40.13 -2.07 -15.06
N LYS A 247 39.16 -1.41 -14.43
CA LYS A 247 39.40 -0.53 -13.29
C LYS A 247 39.85 -1.28 -12.03
N LEU A 248 39.31 -2.48 -11.80
CA LEU A 248 39.69 -3.35 -10.68
C LEU A 248 40.90 -4.25 -10.99
N GLY A 249 41.23 -4.43 -12.27
CA GLY A 249 42.27 -5.36 -12.71
C GLY A 249 41.86 -6.84 -12.63
N GLU A 250 40.58 -7.14 -12.38
CA GLU A 250 40.08 -8.50 -12.16
C GLU A 250 38.67 -8.70 -12.73
N PRO A 251 38.36 -9.88 -13.32
CA PRO A 251 37.03 -10.21 -13.83
C PRO A 251 35.97 -10.24 -12.70
N THR A 252 35.04 -9.29 -12.73
CA THR A 252 34.08 -9.05 -11.66
C THR A 252 32.65 -9.30 -12.12
N LEU A 253 31.86 -9.95 -11.27
CA LEU A 253 30.40 -10.04 -11.39
C LEU A 253 29.76 -9.02 -10.44
N LEU A 254 28.92 -8.15 -11.01
CA LEU A 254 28.23 -7.10 -10.26
C LEU A 254 26.89 -7.63 -9.74
N MET A 255 26.62 -7.39 -8.46
CA MET A 255 25.34 -7.63 -7.81
C MET A 255 24.58 -6.32 -7.69
N GLY A 256 23.59 -6.12 -8.55
CA GLY A 256 22.82 -4.88 -8.66
C GLY A 256 21.43 -4.96 -8.01
N ALA A 257 20.88 -3.80 -7.62
CA ALA A 257 19.55 -3.62 -7.03
C ALA A 257 19.17 -4.70 -5.98
N THR A 258 20.16 -5.12 -5.18
CA THR A 258 20.04 -6.27 -4.28
C THR A 258 19.27 -5.88 -3.04
N GLU A 259 18.14 -6.54 -2.81
CA GLU A 259 17.26 -6.34 -1.66
C GLU A 259 16.82 -7.68 -1.10
N PHE A 260 16.72 -7.81 0.22
CA PHE A 260 16.40 -9.08 0.87
C PHE A 260 15.72 -8.86 2.22
N ALA A 261 14.89 -9.82 2.63
CA ALA A 261 14.17 -9.80 3.90
C ALA A 261 15.03 -10.23 5.11
N GLY A 262 16.15 -10.91 4.86
CA GLY A 262 17.10 -11.31 5.89
C GLY A 262 18.20 -12.22 5.35
N GLU A 263 19.08 -12.65 6.26
CA GLU A 263 20.30 -13.41 5.97
C GLU A 263 20.07 -14.63 5.06
N ALA A 264 19.03 -15.44 5.29
CA ALA A 264 18.75 -16.63 4.49
C ALA A 264 18.46 -16.31 3.01
N ALA A 265 17.77 -15.20 2.74
CA ALA A 265 17.49 -14.75 1.39
C ALA A 265 18.76 -14.21 0.71
N LEU A 266 19.57 -13.42 1.43
CA LEU A 266 20.86 -12.96 0.92
C LEU A 266 21.81 -14.12 0.64
N ALA A 267 21.91 -15.09 1.54
CA ALA A 267 22.76 -16.28 1.39
C ALA A 267 22.41 -17.07 0.13
N ALA A 268 21.11 -17.25 -0.17
CA ALA A 268 20.67 -17.90 -1.39
C ALA A 268 21.04 -17.11 -2.66
N LEU A 269 20.88 -15.78 -2.63
CA LEU A 269 21.28 -14.90 -3.74
C LEU A 269 22.80 -14.91 -3.96
N VAL A 270 23.60 -14.85 -2.89
CA VAL A 270 25.07 -14.89 -2.94
C VAL A 270 25.54 -16.24 -3.48
N ARG A 271 25.02 -17.36 -2.98
CA ARG A 271 25.35 -18.71 -3.48
C ARG A 271 25.07 -18.84 -4.97
N TYR A 272 23.92 -18.31 -5.41
CA TYR A 272 23.57 -18.28 -6.83
C TYR A 272 24.52 -17.37 -7.63
N ALA A 273 24.86 -16.19 -7.11
CA ALA A 273 25.79 -15.26 -7.75
C ALA A 273 27.21 -15.85 -7.88
N GLU A 274 27.72 -16.54 -6.87
CA GLU A 274 29.01 -17.24 -6.92
C GLU A 274 29.02 -18.32 -8.00
N GLU A 275 27.96 -19.12 -8.08
CA GLU A 275 27.84 -20.15 -9.12
C GLU A 275 27.82 -19.53 -10.52
N GLN A 276 27.08 -18.44 -10.70
CA GLN A 276 27.10 -17.67 -11.94
C GLN A 276 28.46 -17.03 -12.23
N ALA A 277 29.19 -16.57 -11.21
CA ALA A 277 30.53 -16.05 -11.36
C ALA A 277 31.49 -17.12 -11.87
N ARG A 278 31.50 -18.31 -11.25
CA ARG A 278 32.33 -19.46 -11.69
C ARG A 278 32.01 -19.86 -13.13
N GLN A 279 30.73 -20.00 -13.48
CA GLN A 279 30.30 -20.34 -14.84
C GLN A 279 30.74 -19.30 -15.90
N ARG A 280 30.89 -18.04 -15.49
CA ARG A 280 31.29 -16.92 -16.37
C ARG A 280 32.77 -16.57 -16.28
N GLY A 281 33.58 -17.36 -15.57
CA GLY A 281 35.00 -17.09 -15.36
C GLY A 281 35.28 -15.79 -14.58
N ARG A 282 34.39 -15.40 -13.66
CA ARG A 282 34.54 -14.23 -12.80
C ARG A 282 35.12 -14.65 -11.45
N THR A 283 36.09 -13.88 -10.98
CA THR A 283 36.87 -14.16 -9.76
C THR A 283 36.44 -13.32 -8.57
N ARG A 284 35.52 -12.37 -8.77
CA ARG A 284 35.08 -11.42 -7.75
C ARG A 284 33.60 -11.11 -7.86
N LEU A 285 32.93 -10.95 -6.72
CA LEU A 285 31.60 -10.35 -6.60
C LEU A 285 31.75 -8.92 -6.06
N LEU A 286 30.99 -7.98 -6.60
CA LEU A 286 30.94 -6.59 -6.10
C LEU A 286 29.49 -6.11 -6.03
N GLY A 287 29.08 -5.56 -4.89
CA GLY A 287 27.75 -5.00 -4.70
C GLY A 287 27.49 -4.53 -3.26
N PRO A 288 26.27 -4.12 -2.94
CA PRO A 288 25.21 -3.81 -3.88
C PRO A 288 25.50 -2.53 -4.66
N VAL A 289 25.22 -2.55 -5.96
CA VAL A 289 25.21 -1.36 -6.85
C VAL A 289 23.82 -1.21 -7.48
N SER A 290 23.55 -0.13 -8.21
CA SER A 290 22.43 -0.09 -9.15
C SER A 290 22.81 -0.89 -10.40
N LEU A 291 23.65 -0.32 -11.26
CA LEU A 291 24.48 -1.08 -12.21
C LEU A 291 25.98 -0.88 -11.97
N LEU A 292 26.40 0.32 -11.61
CA LEU A 292 27.80 0.66 -11.33
C LEU A 292 27.90 1.49 -10.04
N PRO A 293 29.05 1.47 -9.34
CA PRO A 293 29.22 2.23 -8.10
C PRO A 293 29.03 3.75 -8.25
N ASN A 294 29.44 4.30 -9.40
CA ASN A 294 29.32 5.73 -9.73
C ASN A 294 27.90 6.17 -10.17
N GLN A 295 26.90 5.30 -10.08
CA GLN A 295 25.49 5.65 -10.25
C GLN A 295 24.83 5.83 -8.88
N VAL A 296 24.36 4.73 -8.28
CA VAL A 296 23.84 4.65 -6.91
C VAL A 296 24.24 3.27 -6.40
N GLY A 297 24.70 3.18 -5.15
CA GLY A 297 25.04 1.90 -4.54
C GLY A 297 25.62 2.07 -3.15
N GLY A 298 25.90 0.92 -2.51
CA GLY A 298 26.43 0.86 -1.16
C GLY A 298 25.36 0.57 -0.09
N VAL A 299 25.86 0.23 1.09
CA VAL A 299 25.11 -0.16 2.29
C VAL A 299 25.42 0.84 3.39
N VAL A 300 24.38 1.26 4.11
CA VAL A 300 24.51 2.14 5.27
C VAL A 300 25.05 1.39 6.48
N THR A 301 26.12 1.92 7.05
CA THR A 301 26.83 1.41 8.21
C THR A 301 26.60 2.24 9.49
N SER A 302 26.02 3.44 9.37
CA SER A 302 25.58 4.29 10.49
C SER A 302 24.54 5.32 10.05
N GLY A 303 23.75 5.86 10.99
CA GLY A 303 22.73 6.88 10.68
C GLY A 303 21.39 6.32 10.19
N TRP A 304 21.04 5.07 10.52
CA TRP A 304 19.82 4.40 10.04
C TRP A 304 18.51 5.15 10.37
N ASP A 305 18.49 5.88 11.48
CA ASP A 305 17.36 6.67 11.93
C ASP A 305 17.11 7.92 11.07
N GLU A 306 18.07 8.30 10.21
CA GLU A 306 17.92 9.41 9.28
C GLU A 306 17.36 8.94 7.94
N PRO A 307 16.43 9.69 7.33
CA PRO A 307 15.91 9.36 6.01
C PRO A 307 17.02 9.49 4.96
N GLY A 308 17.17 8.47 4.11
CA GLY A 308 17.90 8.57 2.84
C GLY A 308 17.30 9.63 1.93
N PHE A 309 17.96 9.88 0.80
CA PHE A 309 17.56 10.93 -0.14
C PHE A 309 17.91 10.53 -1.57
N LEU A 310 17.44 11.30 -2.54
CA LEU A 310 17.65 11.06 -3.96
C LEU A 310 19.14 10.90 -4.25
N ASP A 311 19.50 9.86 -5.01
CA ASP A 311 20.89 9.54 -5.37
C ASP A 311 21.81 9.16 -4.20
N GLY A 312 21.29 9.09 -2.97
CA GLY A 312 21.99 8.58 -1.80
C GLY A 312 21.62 7.12 -1.49
N PRO A 313 22.57 6.29 -1.02
CA PRO A 313 22.25 4.96 -0.53
C PRO A 313 21.46 5.05 0.78
N TRP A 314 20.51 4.14 0.97
CA TRP A 314 20.10 3.74 2.31
C TRP A 314 19.70 2.27 2.34
N SER A 315 20.02 1.61 3.45
CA SER A 315 19.70 0.22 3.72
C SER A 315 19.36 0.01 5.20
N PRO A 316 18.50 -0.98 5.54
CA PRO A 316 18.22 -1.34 6.92
C PRO A 316 19.47 -1.74 7.71
N ARG A 317 19.39 -1.64 9.04
CA ARG A 317 20.51 -1.94 9.95
C ARG A 317 21.09 -3.36 9.79
N HIS A 318 20.26 -4.34 9.44
CA HIS A 318 20.74 -5.71 9.30
C HIS A 318 21.58 -5.92 8.04
N TYR A 319 21.53 -5.03 7.04
CA TYR A 319 22.22 -5.26 5.76
C TYR A 319 23.72 -5.38 5.94
N SER A 320 24.37 -4.44 6.64
CA SER A 320 25.83 -4.49 6.83
C SER A 320 26.28 -5.77 7.52
N ARG A 321 25.60 -6.13 8.62
CA ARG A 321 25.85 -7.39 9.33
C ARG A 321 25.66 -8.61 8.43
N ASP A 322 24.60 -8.66 7.64
CA ASP A 322 24.26 -9.84 6.85
C ASP A 322 25.22 -10.02 5.66
N TRP A 323 25.71 -8.94 5.05
CA TRP A 323 26.78 -9.01 4.04
C TRP A 323 28.10 -9.51 4.66
N GLU A 324 28.50 -8.96 5.81
CA GLU A 324 29.72 -9.34 6.53
C GLU A 324 29.68 -10.79 7.03
N ALA A 325 28.53 -11.26 7.52
CA ALA A 325 28.32 -12.64 7.96
C ALA A 325 28.54 -13.65 6.82
N LEU A 326 28.34 -13.22 5.57
CA LEU A 326 28.61 -14.02 4.36
C LEU A 326 30.03 -13.79 3.81
N GLY A 327 30.96 -13.26 4.60
CA GLY A 327 32.38 -13.13 4.23
C GLY A 327 32.65 -12.07 3.16
N PHE A 328 31.77 -11.07 3.01
CA PHE A 328 32.08 -9.90 2.19
C PHE A 328 32.94 -8.90 2.98
N GLU A 329 33.88 -8.27 2.28
CA GLU A 329 34.76 -7.23 2.80
C GLU A 329 34.26 -5.85 2.37
N ARG A 330 34.39 -4.86 3.27
CA ARG A 330 34.05 -3.48 2.98
C ARG A 330 35.10 -2.84 2.07
N VAL A 331 34.63 -2.10 1.07
CA VAL A 331 35.46 -1.28 0.17
C VAL A 331 34.80 0.08 -0.05
N TRP A 332 35.61 1.08 -0.38
CA TRP A 332 35.18 2.47 -0.62
C TRP A 332 34.29 3.00 0.51
N GLU A 333 34.87 3.04 1.71
CA GLU A 333 34.18 3.59 2.88
C GLU A 333 34.09 5.11 2.78
N GLY A 334 32.90 5.63 3.06
CA GLY A 334 32.59 7.03 2.91
C GLY A 334 31.33 7.42 3.66
N SER A 335 30.91 8.66 3.48
CA SER A 335 29.69 9.17 4.10
C SER A 335 28.89 10.03 3.12
N THR A 336 27.57 10.02 3.28
CA THR A 336 26.72 11.13 2.82
C THR A 336 26.77 12.26 3.86
N TRP A 337 26.41 13.48 3.48
CA TRP A 337 26.46 14.64 4.37
C TRP A 337 25.17 15.45 4.35
N LEU A 338 24.89 16.14 5.44
CA LEU A 338 23.84 17.15 5.56
C LEU A 338 24.46 18.47 6.02
N CYS A 339 24.29 19.53 5.23
CA CYS A 339 24.57 20.92 5.60
C CYS A 339 23.24 21.62 5.92
N PRO A 340 22.89 21.76 7.22
CA PRO A 340 21.66 22.43 7.63
C PRO A 340 21.83 23.96 7.68
N ASP A 341 20.71 24.66 7.89
CA ASP A 341 20.65 26.09 8.23
C ASP A 341 21.47 27.01 7.30
N LEU A 342 21.41 26.76 5.99
CA LEU A 342 22.20 27.50 5.01
C LEU A 342 21.92 29.01 5.02
N GLY A 343 20.72 29.42 5.48
CA GLY A 343 20.32 30.83 5.52
C GLY A 343 20.99 31.67 6.60
N SER A 344 21.64 31.05 7.59
CA SER A 344 22.35 31.78 8.65
C SER A 344 23.83 32.06 8.33
N LEU A 345 24.34 31.46 7.25
CA LEU A 345 25.73 31.57 6.83
C LEU A 345 25.97 32.83 5.98
N ASP A 346 27.09 33.51 6.19
CA ASP A 346 27.58 34.52 5.24
C ASP A 346 28.50 33.85 4.20
N PRO A 347 28.11 33.81 2.89
CA PRO A 347 28.93 33.18 1.86
C PRO A 347 30.35 33.74 1.73
N ALA A 348 30.54 35.02 2.01
CA ALA A 348 31.86 35.68 1.92
C ALA A 348 32.77 35.28 3.09
N GLU A 349 32.21 35.05 4.29
CA GLU A 349 32.96 34.57 5.45
C GLU A 349 33.26 33.07 5.36
N VAL A 350 32.29 32.26 4.90
CA VAL A 350 32.45 30.81 4.76
C VAL A 350 33.44 30.46 3.64
N PHE A 351 33.36 31.15 2.50
CA PHE A 351 34.23 30.93 1.35
C PHE A 351 34.95 32.23 0.95
N PRO A 352 35.96 32.67 1.72
CA PRO A 352 36.70 33.88 1.42
C PRO A 352 37.54 33.67 0.16
N VAL A 353 37.15 34.34 -0.93
CA VAL A 353 37.86 34.32 -2.21
C VAL A 353 37.92 35.72 -2.82
N GLY A 354 39.04 36.02 -3.47
CA GLY A 354 39.25 37.28 -4.18
C GLY A 354 38.48 37.38 -5.51
N PRO A 355 38.86 38.29 -6.41
CA PRO A 355 38.35 38.26 -7.78
C PRO A 355 38.71 36.94 -8.46
N LEU A 356 37.92 36.54 -9.46
CA LEU A 356 38.26 35.38 -10.29
C LEU A 356 39.65 35.59 -10.93
N PRO A 357 40.47 34.53 -11.04
CA PRO A 357 41.75 34.63 -11.73
C PRO A 357 41.59 35.09 -13.19
N GLU A 358 42.63 35.70 -13.75
CA GLU A 358 42.61 36.13 -15.15
C GLU A 358 42.35 34.94 -16.09
N GLY A 359 41.50 35.16 -17.11
CA GLY A 359 41.05 34.11 -18.04
C GLY A 359 39.96 33.17 -17.49
N VAL A 360 39.61 33.26 -16.20
CA VAL A 360 38.56 32.44 -15.59
C VAL A 360 37.19 33.10 -15.72
N VAL A 361 36.21 32.36 -16.22
CA VAL A 361 34.82 32.80 -16.36
C VAL A 361 33.87 31.85 -15.66
N LEU A 362 33.04 32.38 -14.76
CA LEU A 362 31.94 31.65 -14.14
C LEU A 362 30.74 31.56 -15.09
N ARG A 363 30.17 30.37 -15.20
CA ARG A 363 29.01 30.07 -16.03
C ARG A 363 27.92 29.41 -15.21
N HIS A 364 26.69 29.75 -15.58
CA HIS A 364 25.47 29.15 -15.08
C HIS A 364 24.84 28.31 -16.19
N ALA A 365 24.18 27.23 -15.82
CA ALA A 365 23.46 26.43 -16.79
C ALA A 365 22.27 27.16 -17.38
N ASP A 366 21.97 26.81 -18.62
CA ASP A 366 20.72 27.20 -19.29
C ASP A 366 19.94 25.93 -19.62
N ARG A 367 18.77 25.77 -18.98
CA ARG A 367 17.94 24.57 -19.15
C ARG A 367 17.44 24.38 -20.59
N LYS A 368 17.41 25.45 -21.40
CA LYS A 368 16.99 25.39 -22.81
C LYS A 368 18.10 24.88 -23.72
N ARG A 369 19.36 24.96 -23.27
CA ARG A 369 20.56 24.56 -24.00
C ARG A 369 21.29 23.42 -23.31
N LEU A 370 20.56 22.62 -22.53
CA LEU A 370 21.14 21.55 -21.72
C LEU A 370 21.84 20.51 -22.60
N ASP A 371 21.25 20.17 -23.75
CA ASP A 371 21.84 19.23 -24.72
C ASP A 371 23.24 19.65 -25.22
N GLU A 372 23.49 20.97 -25.30
CA GLU A 372 24.81 21.52 -25.68
C GLU A 372 25.79 21.55 -24.50
N GLN A 373 25.28 21.61 -23.25
CA GLN A 373 26.08 21.70 -22.02
C GLN A 373 26.45 20.32 -21.45
N LEU A 374 25.63 19.30 -21.66
CA LEU A 374 25.88 17.94 -21.17
C LEU A 374 27.24 17.37 -21.65
N PRO A 375 27.67 17.55 -22.91
CA PRO A 375 29.00 17.11 -23.34
C PRO A 375 30.15 17.74 -22.54
N LEU A 376 30.06 19.03 -22.23
CA LEU A 376 31.07 19.76 -21.44
C LEU A 376 31.12 19.24 -20.01
N LEU A 377 29.95 19.04 -19.40
CA LEU A 377 29.85 18.43 -18.07
C LEU A 377 30.43 17.02 -18.06
N ARG A 378 30.10 16.19 -19.06
CA ARG A 378 30.65 14.83 -19.20
C ARG A 378 32.18 14.84 -19.26
N GLN A 379 32.77 15.74 -20.03
CA GLN A 379 34.21 15.87 -20.15
C GLN A 379 34.86 16.19 -18.81
N MET A 380 34.36 17.22 -18.11
CA MET A 380 34.87 17.57 -16.78
C MET A 380 34.66 16.45 -15.76
N LEU A 381 33.51 15.78 -15.80
CA LEU A 381 33.14 14.70 -14.89
C LEU A 381 34.07 13.49 -15.09
N ASN A 382 34.22 13.00 -16.32
CA ASN A 382 35.15 11.90 -16.61
C ASN A 382 36.59 12.26 -16.22
N ALA A 383 37.06 13.48 -16.52
CA ALA A 383 38.41 13.91 -16.20
C ALA A 383 38.65 14.08 -14.68
N SER A 384 37.67 14.61 -13.94
CA SER A 384 37.84 14.91 -12.51
C SER A 384 37.87 13.66 -11.64
N PHE A 385 37.21 12.58 -12.07
CA PHE A 385 36.98 11.38 -11.27
C PHE A 385 37.71 10.13 -11.79
N ALA A 386 38.42 10.21 -12.92
CA ALA A 386 39.14 9.08 -13.54
C ALA A 386 40.08 8.32 -12.60
N GLU A 387 40.62 8.98 -11.57
CA GLU A 387 41.56 8.39 -10.60
C GLU A 387 40.86 7.54 -9.53
N LEU A 388 39.58 7.76 -9.23
CA LEU A 388 38.86 7.05 -8.16
C LEU A 388 38.67 5.57 -8.49
N GLY A 389 38.90 4.68 -7.52
CA GLY A 389 38.89 3.22 -7.74
C GLY A 389 37.55 2.63 -8.20
N TYR A 390 36.44 3.30 -7.90
CA TYR A 390 35.10 2.84 -8.25
C TYR A 390 34.51 3.52 -9.50
N TYR A 391 35.19 4.53 -10.03
CA TYR A 391 34.66 5.37 -11.09
C TYR A 391 34.99 4.81 -12.48
N THR A 392 33.96 4.53 -13.27
CA THR A 392 34.08 4.12 -14.68
C THR A 392 33.74 5.28 -15.60
N HIS A 393 34.38 5.32 -16.77
CA HIS A 393 34.14 6.35 -17.78
C HIS A 393 32.67 6.36 -18.22
N ILE A 394 32.01 7.53 -18.12
CA ILE A 394 30.59 7.69 -18.49
C ILE A 394 30.48 8.05 -19.97
N GLU A 395 29.69 7.27 -20.70
CA GLU A 395 29.39 7.50 -22.11
C GLU A 395 28.29 8.54 -22.33
N ALA A 396 28.21 9.08 -23.55
CA ALA A 396 27.28 10.17 -23.87
C ALA A 396 25.80 9.76 -23.71
N ASP A 397 25.45 8.54 -24.12
CA ASP A 397 24.09 8.02 -24.01
C ASP A 397 23.73 7.62 -22.56
N GLU A 398 24.69 7.13 -21.78
CA GLU A 398 24.55 6.92 -20.34
C GLU A 398 24.24 8.22 -19.60
N LEU A 399 25.00 9.29 -19.88
CA LEU A 399 24.74 10.60 -19.28
C LEU A 399 23.38 11.16 -19.72
N ALA A 400 23.03 11.04 -21.01
CA ALA A 400 21.74 11.48 -21.52
C ALA A 400 20.57 10.73 -20.85
N ALA A 401 20.71 9.43 -20.60
CA ALA A 401 19.70 8.66 -19.88
C ALA A 401 19.62 9.02 -18.39
N ALA A 402 20.77 9.27 -17.73
CA ALA A 402 20.81 9.67 -16.32
C ALA A 402 20.25 11.09 -16.10
N THR A 403 20.36 11.95 -17.10
CA THR A 403 19.89 13.35 -17.07
C THR A 403 18.54 13.57 -17.75
N ASP A 404 17.85 12.49 -18.15
CA ASP A 404 16.52 12.59 -18.77
C ASP A 404 15.52 13.28 -17.84
N GLY A 405 14.85 14.31 -18.35
CA GLY A 405 13.96 15.16 -17.57
C GLY A 405 14.63 16.17 -16.62
N LEU A 406 15.97 16.23 -16.54
CA LEU A 406 16.71 17.19 -15.70
C LEU A 406 16.30 18.63 -15.99
N ALA A 407 16.04 19.00 -17.25
CA ALA A 407 15.62 20.34 -17.64
C ALA A 407 14.31 20.82 -16.94
N HIS A 408 13.45 19.89 -16.50
CA HIS A 408 12.23 20.22 -15.77
C HIS A 408 12.47 20.54 -14.28
N LEU A 409 13.58 20.04 -13.75
CA LEU A 409 13.97 20.08 -12.35
C LEU A 409 15.10 21.08 -12.09
N LEU A 410 15.86 21.40 -13.14
CA LEU A 410 17.03 22.25 -13.08
C LEU A 410 16.67 23.64 -12.55
N ASP A 411 17.36 24.03 -11.49
CA ASP A 411 17.51 25.40 -11.04
C ASP A 411 18.84 25.90 -11.60
N GLU A 412 18.80 26.88 -12.51
CA GLU A 412 19.97 27.36 -13.26
C GLU A 412 21.06 27.95 -12.35
N ARG A 413 20.71 28.28 -11.10
CA ARG A 413 21.62 28.74 -10.02
C ARG A 413 22.44 27.62 -9.36
N LEU A 414 22.04 26.37 -9.58
CA LEU A 414 22.57 25.20 -8.86
C LEU A 414 23.43 24.30 -9.74
N LEU A 415 23.52 24.60 -11.04
CA LEU A 415 24.45 23.96 -11.96
C LEU A 415 25.40 25.02 -12.52
N LEU A 416 26.63 24.98 -12.02
CA LEU A 416 27.65 26.00 -12.25
C LEU A 416 28.93 25.36 -12.76
N TRP A 417 29.67 26.06 -13.61
CA TRP A 417 31.03 25.67 -13.99
C TRP A 417 31.94 26.88 -14.22
N LEU A 418 33.24 26.62 -14.21
CA LEU A 418 34.28 27.58 -14.54
C LEU A 418 34.95 27.18 -15.85
N GLU A 419 35.17 28.16 -16.70
CA GLU A 419 35.99 28.06 -17.91
C GLU A 419 37.32 28.80 -17.66
N GLN A 420 38.45 28.20 -18.00
CA GLN A 420 39.75 28.86 -18.06
C GLN A 420 40.14 28.97 -19.53
N ASP A 421 40.25 30.20 -20.05
CA ASP A 421 40.62 30.46 -21.45
C ASP A 421 39.72 29.74 -22.47
N GLY A 422 38.43 29.59 -22.14
CA GLY A 422 37.42 28.93 -22.96
C GLY A 422 37.26 27.41 -22.71
N GLU A 423 38.14 26.80 -21.90
CA GLU A 423 38.09 25.37 -21.58
C GLU A 423 37.43 25.12 -20.21
N PRO A 424 36.48 24.19 -20.10
CA PRO A 424 35.79 23.92 -18.83
C PRO A 424 36.69 23.16 -17.84
N VAL A 425 36.88 23.72 -16.64
CA VAL A 425 37.90 23.22 -15.66
C VAL A 425 37.35 22.81 -14.30
N ALA A 426 36.18 23.30 -13.88
CA ALA A 426 35.56 22.92 -12.61
C ALA A 426 34.05 23.06 -12.69
N PHE A 427 33.30 22.23 -11.97
CA PHE A 427 31.84 22.25 -12.00
C PHE A 427 31.20 21.77 -10.70
N VAL A 428 29.93 22.13 -10.53
CA VAL A 428 29.06 21.62 -9.47
C VAL A 428 27.65 21.41 -10.02
N LEU A 429 27.06 20.25 -9.75
CA LEU A 429 25.69 19.88 -10.12
C LEU A 429 24.88 19.60 -8.86
N VAL A 430 23.99 20.52 -8.53
CA VAL A 430 23.02 20.42 -7.45
C VAL A 430 21.62 20.46 -8.04
N VAL A 431 20.71 19.64 -7.51
CA VAL A 431 19.31 19.58 -7.92
C VAL A 431 18.38 19.77 -6.71
N PRO A 432 17.15 20.28 -6.90
CA PRO A 432 16.15 20.28 -5.84
C PRO A 432 15.86 18.86 -5.33
N ASP A 433 15.65 18.70 -4.03
CA ASP A 433 15.42 17.38 -3.44
C ASP A 433 14.00 16.86 -3.71
N LEU A 434 13.90 15.89 -4.62
CA LEU A 434 12.63 15.25 -4.99
C LEU A 434 12.32 13.98 -4.21
N THR A 435 13.09 13.66 -3.16
CA THR A 435 12.94 12.45 -2.34
C THR A 435 11.49 12.19 -1.94
N ALA A 436 10.79 13.22 -1.44
CA ALA A 436 9.40 13.12 -1.03
C ALA A 436 8.47 12.74 -2.19
N PHE A 437 8.71 13.28 -3.38
CA PHE A 437 7.94 12.97 -4.58
C PHE A 437 8.19 11.54 -5.06
N VAL A 438 9.45 11.12 -5.16
CA VAL A 438 9.83 9.76 -5.59
C VAL A 438 9.25 8.71 -4.64
N ARG A 439 9.33 8.95 -3.33
CA ARG A 439 8.67 8.12 -2.29
C ARG A 439 7.17 8.03 -2.49
N SER A 440 6.51 9.16 -2.72
CA SER A 440 5.05 9.22 -2.86
C SER A 440 4.52 8.42 -4.05
N THR A 441 5.32 8.29 -5.12
CA THR A 441 4.97 7.52 -6.31
C THR A 441 5.43 6.06 -6.22
N GLY A 442 6.37 5.76 -5.32
CA GLY A 442 7.05 4.47 -5.24
C GLY A 442 7.96 4.23 -6.44
N GLY A 443 8.67 5.26 -6.93
CA GLY A 443 9.55 5.16 -8.09
C GLY A 443 8.82 5.05 -9.43
N ARG A 444 7.54 5.44 -9.49
CA ARG A 444 6.73 5.41 -10.73
C ARG A 444 6.58 6.82 -11.28
N LEU A 445 6.92 7.00 -12.56
CA LEU A 445 6.77 8.29 -13.23
C LEU A 445 5.92 8.13 -14.49
N GLY A 446 4.60 8.12 -14.32
CA GLY A 446 3.67 8.16 -15.45
C GLY A 446 3.44 9.60 -15.95
N PRO A 447 2.72 9.80 -17.07
CA PRO A 447 2.40 11.14 -17.57
C PRO A 447 1.63 12.02 -16.57
N VAL A 448 0.76 11.40 -15.75
CA VAL A 448 0.02 12.10 -14.68
C VAL A 448 0.96 12.52 -13.56
N ASP A 449 1.91 11.67 -13.18
CA ASP A 449 2.89 11.97 -12.14
C ASP A 449 3.86 13.06 -12.61
N MET A 450 4.24 13.06 -13.89
CA MET A 450 5.03 14.13 -14.50
C MET A 450 4.28 15.48 -14.44
N LEU A 451 3.01 15.51 -14.82
CA LEU A 451 2.20 16.73 -14.72
C LEU A 451 2.07 17.19 -13.26
N ARG A 452 1.89 16.26 -12.33
CA ARG A 452 1.86 16.55 -10.88
C ARG A 452 3.20 17.10 -10.39
N LEU A 453 4.32 16.53 -10.82
CA LEU A 453 5.66 17.01 -10.48
C LEU A 453 5.84 18.45 -10.96
N LEU A 454 5.52 18.73 -12.23
CA LEU A 454 5.61 20.08 -12.80
C LEU A 454 4.72 21.08 -12.06
N ALA A 455 3.51 20.67 -11.65
CA ALA A 455 2.57 21.51 -10.90
C ALA A 455 3.00 21.74 -9.43
N THR A 456 3.71 20.78 -8.83
CA THR A 456 4.11 20.82 -7.41
C THR A 456 5.58 21.15 -7.19
N ARG A 457 6.38 21.35 -8.25
CA ARG A 457 7.84 21.53 -8.18
C ARG A 457 8.31 22.61 -7.21
N GLY A 458 7.53 23.67 -7.02
CA GLY A 458 7.85 24.74 -6.07
C GLY A 458 7.83 24.28 -4.60
N LEU A 459 7.12 23.21 -4.27
CA LEU A 459 7.04 22.65 -2.91
C LEU A 459 8.33 21.92 -2.50
N TYR A 460 9.17 21.53 -3.45
CA TYR A 460 10.40 20.75 -3.19
C TYR A 460 11.66 21.63 -3.15
N ARG A 461 11.51 22.95 -2.96
CA ARG A 461 12.62 23.91 -2.90
C ARG A 461 13.13 24.17 -1.48
N ARG A 462 12.78 23.31 -0.53
CA ARG A 462 13.27 23.41 0.85
C ARG A 462 14.67 22.82 0.99
N ASP A 463 14.92 21.68 0.36
CA ASP A 463 16.20 20.99 0.43
C ASP A 463 16.76 20.79 -0.98
N ALA A 464 18.08 20.74 -1.10
CA ALA A 464 18.79 20.46 -2.34
C ALA A 464 19.71 19.24 -2.16
N VAL A 465 20.04 18.57 -3.26
CA VAL A 465 20.98 17.45 -3.30
C VAL A 465 22.15 17.79 -4.21
N LEU A 466 23.35 17.83 -3.65
CA LEU A 466 24.60 17.85 -4.41
C LEU A 466 24.86 16.45 -4.97
N ILE A 467 24.65 16.31 -6.28
CA ILE A 467 24.84 15.05 -7.01
C ILE A 467 26.34 14.81 -7.19
N ILE A 468 27.05 15.81 -7.71
CA ILE A 468 28.47 15.70 -8.04
C ILE A 468 29.14 17.08 -8.18
N LYS A 469 30.42 17.18 -7.80
CA LYS A 469 31.27 18.35 -8.06
C LYS A 469 32.70 17.93 -8.32
N GLY A 470 33.40 18.61 -9.22
CA GLY A 470 34.76 18.20 -9.61
C GLY A 470 35.62 19.34 -10.12
N THR A 471 36.93 19.11 -10.11
CA THR A 471 37.93 19.97 -10.75
C THR A 471 38.90 19.08 -11.53
N VAL A 472 39.10 19.41 -12.81
CA VAL A 472 39.99 18.63 -13.67
C VAL A 472 41.41 18.64 -13.12
N PRO A 473 42.20 17.55 -13.26
CA PRO A 473 43.50 17.39 -12.60
C PRO A 473 44.44 18.59 -12.72
N GLY A 474 44.58 19.17 -13.92
CA GLY A 474 45.47 20.31 -14.18
C GLY A 474 45.06 21.64 -13.51
N ALA A 475 43.82 21.74 -13.03
CA ALA A 475 43.27 22.94 -12.40
C ALA A 475 43.07 22.81 -10.87
N ARG A 476 43.40 21.64 -10.28
CA ARG A 476 43.32 21.41 -8.83
C ARG A 476 44.31 22.30 -8.06
N GLY A 477 44.03 22.57 -6.79
CA GLY A 477 44.89 23.37 -5.91
C GLY A 477 44.90 24.89 -6.18
N ARG A 478 44.18 25.39 -7.19
CA ARG A 478 44.11 26.82 -7.55
C ARG A 478 42.98 27.61 -6.89
N GLY A 479 42.28 27.02 -5.93
CA GLY A 479 41.14 27.66 -5.24
C GLY A 479 39.84 27.77 -6.04
N LEU A 480 39.78 27.33 -7.30
CA LEU A 480 38.61 27.45 -8.19
C LEU A 480 37.31 26.89 -7.59
N MET A 481 37.37 25.73 -6.92
CA MET A 481 36.19 25.12 -6.28
C MET A 481 35.61 25.97 -5.14
N ARG A 482 36.44 26.79 -4.47
CA ARG A 482 35.93 27.74 -3.45
C ARG A 482 35.10 28.85 -4.07
N HIS A 483 35.48 29.34 -5.26
CA HIS A 483 34.66 30.31 -6.00
C HIS A 483 33.30 29.72 -6.36
N LEU A 484 33.27 28.48 -6.86
CA LEU A 484 32.02 27.78 -7.16
C LEU A 484 31.18 27.52 -5.90
N SER A 485 31.81 27.21 -4.77
CA SER A 485 31.11 26.95 -3.51
C SER A 485 30.49 28.22 -2.92
N ARG A 486 31.16 29.37 -3.04
CA ARG A 486 30.60 30.67 -2.67
C ARG A 486 29.35 30.98 -3.50
N GLU A 487 29.49 30.90 -4.83
CA GLU A 487 28.37 31.16 -5.75
C GLU A 487 27.22 30.18 -5.51
N LEU A 488 27.52 28.90 -5.28
CA LEU A 488 26.50 27.90 -4.98
C LEU A 488 25.74 28.22 -3.70
N LEU A 489 26.43 28.63 -2.63
CA LEU A 489 25.79 28.99 -1.37
C LEU A 489 24.87 30.20 -1.54
N GLU A 490 25.31 31.23 -2.26
CA GLU A 490 24.47 32.38 -2.64
C GLU A 490 23.26 31.96 -3.47
N GLY A 491 23.46 31.04 -4.42
CA GLY A 491 22.40 30.46 -5.26
C GLY A 491 21.37 29.66 -4.45
N LEU A 492 21.83 28.87 -3.47
CA LEU A 492 20.98 28.12 -2.55
C LEU A 492 20.16 29.05 -1.64
N GLN A 493 20.79 30.08 -1.07
CA GLN A 493 20.11 31.07 -0.22
C GLN A 493 19.06 31.86 -1.00
N THR A 494 19.44 32.41 -2.16
CA THR A 494 18.52 33.13 -3.06
C THR A 494 17.41 32.20 -3.59
N GLY A 495 17.68 30.89 -3.63
CA GLY A 495 16.71 29.87 -3.99
C GLY A 495 15.70 29.51 -2.91
N GLY A 496 15.94 29.92 -1.67
CA GLY A 496 15.11 29.57 -0.52
C GLY A 496 15.38 28.17 0.04
N TYR A 497 16.52 27.56 -0.30
CA TYR A 497 16.91 26.24 0.20
C TYR A 497 17.46 26.38 1.62
N ALA A 498 16.89 25.61 2.55
CA ALA A 498 17.27 25.59 3.95
C ALA A 498 18.41 24.60 4.25
N SER A 499 18.53 23.54 3.45
CA SER A 499 19.58 22.53 3.63
C SER A 499 20.11 21.97 2.31
N LEU A 500 21.34 21.46 2.35
CA LEU A 500 22.00 20.75 1.26
C LEU A 500 22.39 19.35 1.74
N ARG A 501 21.88 18.33 1.07
CA ARG A 501 22.34 16.94 1.20
C ARG A 501 23.42 16.66 0.17
N VAL A 502 24.41 15.88 0.54
CA VAL A 502 25.53 15.51 -0.34
C VAL A 502 25.58 14.00 -0.46
N THR A 503 25.68 13.53 -1.70
CA THR A 503 25.88 12.11 -2.04
C THR A 503 27.21 11.57 -1.51
N PHE A 504 27.55 10.34 -1.88
CA PHE A 504 28.72 9.61 -1.36
C PHE A 504 30.04 10.39 -1.49
N VAL A 505 30.76 10.51 -0.38
CA VAL A 505 32.10 11.09 -0.30
C VAL A 505 33.00 10.14 0.49
N GLU A 506 34.05 9.61 -0.15
CA GLU A 506 35.04 8.75 0.50
C GLU A 506 35.72 9.46 1.68
N HIS A 507 36.08 8.70 2.71
CA HIS A 507 36.75 9.23 3.92
C HIS A 507 38.08 9.92 3.61
N ASP A 508 38.79 9.48 2.57
CA ASP A 508 40.07 10.04 2.15
C ASP A 508 39.95 11.39 1.41
N ASN A 509 38.73 11.81 1.03
CA ASN A 509 38.50 13.07 0.30
C ASN A 509 38.35 14.27 1.24
N ALA A 510 39.38 14.57 2.02
CA ALA A 510 39.40 15.66 2.99
C ALA A 510 39.07 17.04 2.36
N GLY A 511 39.48 17.25 1.09
CA GLY A 511 39.23 18.51 0.38
C GLY A 511 37.76 18.78 0.09
N SER A 512 36.96 17.74 -0.17
CA SER A 512 35.51 17.89 -0.33
C SER A 512 34.82 18.03 1.01
N GLN A 513 35.21 17.22 2.01
CA GLN A 513 34.66 17.26 3.36
C GLN A 513 34.84 18.63 4.02
N ALA A 514 36.02 19.26 3.85
CA ALA A 514 36.28 20.59 4.39
C ALA A 514 35.28 21.66 3.91
N GLN A 515 34.78 21.55 2.68
CA GLN A 515 33.78 22.50 2.15
C GLN A 515 32.40 22.28 2.81
N PHE A 516 32.04 21.03 3.10
CA PHE A 516 30.77 20.72 3.75
C PHE A 516 30.80 21.12 5.22
N VAL A 517 31.91 20.86 5.91
CA VAL A 517 32.15 21.32 7.28
C VAL A 517 32.08 22.85 7.37
N ALA A 518 32.64 23.58 6.39
CA ALA A 518 32.55 25.03 6.33
C ALA A 518 31.10 25.53 6.22
N MET A 519 30.21 24.77 5.57
CA MET A 519 28.77 25.04 5.52
C MET A 519 28.00 24.45 6.72
N GLY A 520 28.67 24.18 7.85
CA GLY A 520 28.06 23.59 9.05
C GLY A 520 27.65 22.12 8.89
N GLY A 521 28.16 21.44 7.87
CA GLY A 521 27.76 20.09 7.52
C GLY A 521 28.36 19.01 8.41
N ALA A 522 27.60 17.93 8.58
CA ALA A 522 28.02 16.72 9.29
C ALA A 522 27.70 15.47 8.47
N PRO A 523 28.43 14.34 8.70
CA PRO A 523 28.06 13.05 8.11
C PRO A 523 26.63 12.66 8.48
N LEU A 524 25.83 12.28 7.48
CA LEU A 524 24.44 11.85 7.64
C LEU A 524 24.33 10.32 7.72
N HIS A 525 24.89 9.62 6.73
CA HIS A 525 24.98 8.17 6.70
C HIS A 525 26.42 7.74 6.48
N GLY A 526 26.94 6.85 7.33
CA GLY A 526 28.14 6.08 7.00
C GLY A 526 27.78 5.03 5.95
N THR A 527 28.64 4.83 4.96
CA THR A 527 28.35 4.01 3.78
C THR A 527 29.59 3.24 3.33
N CYS A 528 29.37 2.04 2.76
CA CYS A 528 30.43 1.24 2.14
C CYS A 528 29.85 0.39 1.00
N PHE A 529 30.73 -0.15 0.16
CA PHE A 529 30.41 -1.21 -0.79
C PHE A 529 31.01 -2.53 -0.29
N TYR A 530 30.53 -3.66 -0.82
CA TYR A 530 30.99 -4.98 -0.44
C TYR A 530 31.60 -5.71 -1.64
N THR A 531 32.77 -6.33 -1.40
CA THR A 531 33.42 -7.21 -2.36
C THR A 531 33.67 -8.56 -1.73
N ARG A 532 33.71 -9.61 -2.56
CA ARG A 532 34.10 -10.95 -2.12
C ARG A 532 34.83 -11.68 -3.24
N ALA A 533 35.92 -12.35 -2.90
CA ALA A 533 36.61 -13.23 -3.83
C ALA A 533 35.78 -14.51 -4.08
N VAL A 534 35.71 -14.95 -5.32
CA VAL A 534 35.09 -16.22 -5.70
C VAL A 534 36.20 -17.25 -5.80
N GLY A 535 36.23 -18.19 -4.85
CA GLY A 535 37.21 -19.28 -4.83
C GLY A 535 37.17 -20.10 -6.12
N ALA A 536 38.34 -20.59 -6.55
CA ALA A 536 38.44 -21.57 -7.62
C ALA A 536 37.59 -22.81 -7.27
N ALA A 537 37.02 -23.48 -8.26
CA ALA A 537 36.26 -24.70 -8.03
C ALA A 537 37.16 -25.78 -7.41
N GLU A 538 37.13 -25.91 -6.08
CA GLU A 538 37.82 -26.99 -5.40
C GLU A 538 37.02 -28.28 -5.54
N GLY A 539 37.60 -29.23 -6.27
CA GLY A 539 37.25 -30.64 -6.16
C GLY A 539 37.46 -31.11 -4.73
N GLY A 540 36.54 -31.95 -4.26
CA GLY A 540 36.45 -32.37 -2.86
C GLY A 540 37.76 -32.88 -2.26
N GLY A 541 37.99 -32.49 -1.01
CA GLY A 541 39.04 -33.01 -0.13
C GLY A 541 38.73 -32.65 1.31
N GLU A 542 38.51 -33.67 2.14
CA GLU A 542 38.36 -33.61 3.60
C GLU A 542 39.67 -33.20 4.31
N GLY A 543 39.56 -32.64 5.52
CA GLY A 543 40.66 -32.45 6.48
C GLY A 543 40.36 -31.32 7.47
N GLU A 544 39.75 -31.60 8.63
CA GLU A 544 40.38 -31.86 9.94
C GLU A 544 41.14 -30.69 10.60
N GLY A 545 40.54 -30.17 11.68
CA GLY A 545 41.18 -30.00 12.99
C GLY A 545 41.91 -28.67 13.31
N LYS A 546 41.41 -27.93 14.31
CA LYS A 546 41.95 -27.91 15.69
C LYS A 546 41.35 -26.80 16.56
N ASP A 547 40.91 -27.21 17.75
CA ASP A 547 40.66 -26.41 18.95
C ASP A 547 41.98 -25.90 19.58
N GLU A 548 41.89 -24.73 20.24
CA GLU A 548 42.63 -24.25 21.43
C GLU A 548 41.88 -22.97 21.89
N GLY A 549 41.22 -22.87 23.06
CA GLY A 549 41.74 -22.76 24.43
C GLY A 549 42.32 -21.34 24.71
N VAL A 550 42.16 -20.58 25.80
CA VAL A 550 41.61 -20.71 27.17
C VAL A 550 41.61 -19.28 27.81
N ASP A 551 40.72 -19.07 28.81
CA ASP A 551 40.70 -18.15 29.99
C ASP A 551 40.76 -16.61 29.98
N ALA A 552 39.86 -16.06 30.82
CA ALA A 552 40.08 -15.24 32.03
C ALA A 552 39.02 -14.12 32.09
N GLY A 553 38.31 -13.77 33.16
CA GLY A 553 38.45 -13.98 34.60
C GLY A 553 37.78 -12.76 35.28
N ALA A 554 36.99 -13.00 36.34
CA ALA A 554 36.26 -12.02 37.17
C ALA A 554 37.18 -10.89 37.73
N GLY A 555 36.74 -9.74 38.24
CA GLY A 555 35.48 -9.18 38.73
C GLY A 555 35.86 -8.00 39.67
N GLY A 556 34.97 -7.03 39.91
CA GLY A 556 35.23 -5.95 40.87
C GLY A 556 34.09 -4.92 40.95
N ALA A 557 33.45 -4.83 42.12
CA ALA A 557 32.26 -4.03 42.41
C ALA A 557 32.59 -2.72 43.13
N VAL A 558 31.82 -1.64 42.88
CA VAL A 558 31.56 -0.52 43.83
C VAL A 558 30.16 0.07 43.57
N ARG A 559 29.31 0.12 44.61
CA ARG A 559 28.02 0.87 44.76
C ARG A 559 28.33 2.34 45.17
N GLU A 560 27.50 3.38 45.12
CA GLU A 560 26.10 3.73 44.77
C GLU A 560 26.05 5.27 44.82
N ALA A 561 25.15 5.92 44.06
CA ALA A 561 24.56 7.22 44.42
C ALA A 561 23.30 7.49 43.56
N GLU A 562 22.11 7.56 44.18
CA GLU A 562 20.89 8.18 43.62
C GLU A 562 20.75 9.61 44.17
N PRO A 563 20.27 10.58 43.37
CA PRO A 563 18.83 10.95 43.36
C PRO A 563 18.36 11.56 42.00
N PRO A 564 17.16 12.17 41.87
CA PRO A 564 15.80 11.71 42.16
C PRO A 564 14.92 11.63 40.89
N GLY A 565 13.95 10.70 40.87
CA GLY A 565 12.71 10.73 40.07
C GLY A 565 12.81 11.02 38.55
N THR A 566 12.91 9.97 37.73
CA THR A 566 12.86 10.06 36.25
C THR A 566 12.08 8.85 35.71
N PRO A 567 11.27 8.98 34.64
CA PRO A 567 10.21 8.01 34.31
C PRO A 567 10.77 6.65 33.92
N ALA A 568 10.00 5.58 34.20
CA ALA A 568 10.38 4.17 34.03
C ALA A 568 11.18 3.91 32.74
N VAL A 569 12.46 3.56 32.92
CA VAL A 569 13.35 3.09 31.86
C VAL A 569 12.83 1.74 31.36
N ARG A 570 12.59 1.65 30.05
CA ARG A 570 12.19 0.40 29.38
C ARG A 570 13.43 -0.48 29.21
N GLU A 571 13.55 -1.54 29.98
CA GLU A 571 14.56 -2.58 29.74
C GLU A 571 14.29 -3.26 28.38
N ARG A 572 15.31 -3.30 27.51
CA ARG A 572 15.24 -3.93 26.19
C ARG A 572 15.63 -5.39 26.35
N ALA A 573 14.79 -6.31 25.88
CA ALA A 573 15.06 -7.75 25.96
C ALA A 573 16.39 -8.12 25.30
N LEU A 574 17.13 -9.04 25.91
CA LEU A 574 18.40 -9.51 25.41
C LEU A 574 18.24 -10.26 24.08
N PRO A 575 19.19 -10.13 23.14
CA PRO A 575 19.21 -10.95 21.92
C PRO A 575 19.15 -12.44 22.26
N GLY A 576 18.23 -13.18 21.61
CA GLY A 576 18.05 -14.62 21.83
C GLY A 576 17.10 -14.99 22.98
N SER A 577 16.61 -14.03 23.77
CA SER A 577 15.58 -14.25 24.79
C SER A 577 14.27 -14.82 24.19
N PRO A 578 13.44 -15.54 24.98
CA PRO A 578 12.12 -15.99 24.53
C PRO A 578 11.28 -14.90 23.88
N ALA A 579 11.25 -13.70 24.48
CA ALA A 579 10.55 -12.54 23.96
C ALA A 579 11.12 -12.08 22.61
N ALA A 580 12.45 -11.97 22.49
CA ALA A 580 13.10 -11.59 21.24
C ALA A 580 12.86 -12.62 20.11
N ARG A 581 12.92 -13.92 20.43
CA ARG A 581 12.64 -15.02 19.48
C ARG A 581 11.22 -14.99 18.96
N LEU A 582 10.24 -14.73 19.83
CA LEU A 582 8.84 -14.62 19.43
C LEU A 582 8.58 -13.37 18.58
N LEU A 583 9.14 -12.22 18.97
CA LEU A 583 9.04 -10.98 18.19
C LEU A 583 9.68 -11.10 16.80
N ALA A 584 10.78 -11.84 16.67
CA ALA A 584 11.44 -12.09 15.38
C ALA A 584 10.57 -12.86 14.38
N ARG A 585 9.52 -13.56 14.85
CA ARG A 585 8.55 -14.29 14.01
C ARG A 585 7.30 -13.45 13.70
N SER A 586 7.45 -12.13 13.57
CA SER A 586 6.32 -11.20 13.36
C SER A 586 5.51 -11.45 12.10
N ALA A 587 6.15 -11.89 11.02
CA ALA A 587 5.45 -12.32 9.80
C ALA A 587 4.42 -13.44 10.05
N ASP A 588 4.59 -14.23 11.12
CA ASP A 588 3.69 -15.34 11.46
C ASP A 588 2.54 -14.89 12.34
N TRP A 589 2.83 -14.33 13.51
CA TRP A 589 1.77 -13.92 14.43
C TRP A 589 0.99 -12.70 13.90
N GLY A 590 1.61 -11.88 13.05
CA GLY A 590 0.95 -10.76 12.36
C GLY A 590 -0.11 -11.18 11.33
N ARG A 591 -0.24 -12.48 11.02
CA ARG A 591 -1.33 -13.01 10.17
C ARG A 591 -2.71 -12.96 10.82
N ALA A 592 -2.78 -12.62 12.11
CA ALA A 592 -4.01 -12.31 12.82
C ALA A 592 -4.95 -11.41 11.96
N PRO A 593 -6.26 -11.67 11.97
CA PRO A 593 -7.23 -10.80 11.32
C PRO A 593 -7.47 -9.53 12.14
N SER A 594 -7.85 -8.45 11.45
CA SER A 594 -8.42 -7.26 12.09
C SER A 594 -9.44 -6.58 11.18
N ALA A 595 -10.34 -5.80 11.77
CA ALA A 595 -11.28 -4.97 11.01
C ALA A 595 -10.52 -4.08 10.03
N HIS A 596 -11.01 -4.01 8.79
CA HIS A 596 -10.41 -3.31 7.66
C HIS A 596 -8.90 -3.58 7.41
N ASN A 597 -8.34 -4.66 7.98
CA ASN A 597 -6.89 -4.91 7.98
C ASN A 597 -6.09 -3.73 8.58
N THR A 598 -6.64 -3.09 9.62
CA THR A 598 -6.01 -1.99 10.38
C THR A 598 -4.73 -2.41 11.09
N GLN A 599 -4.64 -3.67 11.54
CA GLN A 599 -3.51 -4.25 12.27
C GLN A 599 -3.13 -3.40 13.47
N PRO A 600 -4.03 -3.25 14.45
CA PRO A 600 -3.92 -2.22 15.47
C PRO A 600 -2.87 -2.52 16.54
N TRP A 601 -2.42 -3.77 16.66
CA TRP A 601 -1.55 -4.26 17.72
C TRP A 601 -0.18 -3.56 17.78
N ASP A 602 0.28 -3.33 19.00
CA ASP A 602 1.65 -2.96 19.38
C ASP A 602 2.19 -4.06 20.31
N VAL A 603 3.10 -4.90 19.82
CA VAL A 603 3.67 -6.00 20.59
C VAL A 603 5.12 -5.68 20.91
N ARG A 604 5.45 -5.55 22.19
CA ARG A 604 6.80 -5.16 22.63
C ARG A 604 7.27 -5.99 23.80
N ALA A 605 8.57 -6.27 23.85
CA ALA A 605 9.16 -6.89 25.03
C ALA A 605 9.30 -5.88 26.16
N THR A 606 8.96 -6.30 27.37
CA THR A 606 9.19 -5.57 28.63
C THR A 606 10.14 -6.31 29.56
N GLY A 607 10.66 -7.44 29.11
CA GLY A 607 11.65 -8.29 29.76
C GLY A 607 12.04 -9.44 28.82
N ASP A 608 12.93 -10.33 29.26
CA ASP A 608 13.40 -11.45 28.43
C ASP A 608 12.32 -12.51 28.16
N ASP A 609 11.37 -12.66 29.09
CA ASP A 609 10.28 -13.63 29.03
C ASP A 609 8.89 -12.97 28.99
N THR A 610 8.83 -11.64 28.88
CA THR A 610 7.58 -10.89 29.03
C THR A 610 7.35 -9.97 27.84
N LEU A 611 6.15 -10.07 27.24
CA LEU A 611 5.67 -9.16 26.21
C LEU A 611 4.47 -8.34 26.73
N LEU A 612 4.36 -7.10 26.30
CA LEU A 612 3.15 -6.31 26.40
C LEU A 612 2.46 -6.27 25.04
N LEU A 613 1.17 -6.58 25.03
CA LEU A 613 0.25 -6.36 23.92
C LEU A 613 -0.55 -5.10 24.18
N GLY A 614 -0.29 -4.06 23.38
CA GLY A 614 -1.07 -2.83 23.32
C GLY A 614 -1.61 -2.57 21.92
N TRP A 615 -2.01 -1.32 21.65
CA TRP A 615 -2.42 -0.91 20.31
C TRP A 615 -2.06 0.55 19.98
N HIS A 616 -2.04 0.82 18.68
CA HIS A 616 -1.79 2.11 18.08
C HIS A 616 -3.08 2.92 17.91
N ALA A 617 -3.14 4.13 18.45
CA ALA A 617 -4.31 5.01 18.43
C ALA A 617 -4.79 5.33 17.00
N GLU A 618 -3.84 5.58 16.10
CA GLU A 618 -4.07 5.91 14.69
C GLU A 618 -4.58 4.74 13.84
N ARG A 619 -4.69 3.55 14.44
CA ARG A 619 -5.23 2.34 13.81
C ARG A 619 -6.58 1.91 14.39
N GLU A 620 -7.14 2.70 15.30
CA GLU A 620 -8.51 2.55 15.77
C GLU A 620 -9.51 2.92 14.66
N LEU A 621 -10.74 2.45 14.81
CA LEU A 621 -11.88 2.82 13.97
C LEU A 621 -12.93 3.55 14.81
N PRO A 622 -12.66 4.78 15.30
CA PRO A 622 -13.55 5.48 16.23
C PRO A 622 -14.97 5.73 15.71
N VAL A 623 -15.20 5.72 14.39
CA VAL A 623 -16.54 5.94 13.82
C VAL A 623 -17.26 4.62 13.53
N ALA A 624 -16.57 3.67 12.90
CA ALA A 624 -17.12 2.37 12.53
C ALA A 624 -17.22 1.41 13.74
N ASP A 625 -16.29 1.50 14.69
CA ASP A 625 -16.20 0.67 15.90
C ASP A 625 -16.15 1.56 17.15
N ALA A 626 -17.20 2.35 17.37
CA ALA A 626 -17.28 3.28 18.51
C ALA A 626 -17.17 2.58 19.87
N THR A 627 -17.54 1.30 19.94
CA THR A 627 -17.45 0.47 21.16
C THR A 627 -16.10 -0.21 21.34
N ARG A 628 -15.16 -0.09 20.39
CA ARG A 628 -13.87 -0.81 20.36
C ARG A 628 -14.00 -2.33 20.43
N ARG A 629 -15.14 -2.87 19.99
CA ARG A 629 -15.43 -4.31 19.99
C ARG A 629 -14.49 -5.00 19.01
N ASP A 630 -14.44 -4.52 17.76
CA ASP A 630 -13.62 -5.11 16.72
C ASP A 630 -12.12 -4.93 17.04
N LEU A 631 -11.74 -3.81 17.67
CA LEU A 631 -10.40 -3.59 18.18
C LEU A 631 -9.99 -4.69 19.18
N LEU A 632 -10.78 -4.91 20.23
CA LEU A 632 -10.45 -5.87 21.29
C LEU A 632 -10.49 -7.32 20.79
N LEU A 633 -11.44 -7.66 19.91
CA LEU A 633 -11.45 -8.96 19.22
C LEU A 633 -10.21 -9.17 18.35
N SER A 634 -9.75 -8.13 17.65
CA SER A 634 -8.52 -8.19 16.84
C SER A 634 -7.27 -8.39 17.71
N LEU A 635 -7.20 -7.76 18.88
CA LEU A 635 -6.12 -7.95 19.85
C LEU A 635 -6.15 -9.35 20.44
N GLY A 636 -7.34 -9.89 20.73
CA GLY A 636 -7.56 -11.29 21.09
C GLY A 636 -7.02 -12.28 20.06
N ALA A 637 -7.35 -12.05 18.79
CA ALA A 637 -6.84 -12.86 17.69
C ALA A 637 -5.31 -12.76 17.54
N CYS A 638 -4.72 -11.59 17.80
CA CYS A 638 -3.27 -11.39 17.83
C CYS A 638 -2.62 -12.17 18.99
N ALA A 639 -3.18 -12.10 20.20
CA ALA A 639 -2.71 -12.86 21.35
C ALA A 639 -2.74 -14.38 21.09
N ALA A 640 -3.83 -14.90 20.51
CA ALA A 640 -3.92 -16.30 20.12
C ALA A 640 -2.88 -16.68 19.04
N SER A 641 -2.61 -15.78 18.09
CA SER A 641 -1.57 -15.98 17.07
C SER A 641 -0.17 -16.02 17.68
N LEU A 642 0.12 -15.16 18.67
CA LEU A 642 1.36 -15.19 19.45
C LEU A 642 1.51 -16.51 20.21
N GLN A 643 0.44 -17.04 20.81
CA GLN A 643 0.47 -18.33 21.49
C GLN A 643 0.77 -19.50 20.53
N VAL A 644 0.24 -19.47 19.31
CA VAL A 644 0.55 -20.48 18.27
C VAL A 644 2.03 -20.44 17.88
N VAL A 645 2.59 -19.25 17.65
CA VAL A 645 4.00 -19.10 17.29
C VAL A 645 4.92 -19.41 18.48
N ALA A 646 4.54 -19.06 19.70
CA ALA A 646 5.26 -19.46 20.90
C ALA A 646 5.35 -20.98 21.01
N ALA A 647 4.25 -21.69 20.79
CA ALA A 647 4.23 -23.15 20.82
C ALA A 647 5.14 -23.79 19.76
N ASP A 648 5.22 -23.20 18.56
CA ASP A 648 6.14 -23.61 17.48
C ASP A 648 7.63 -23.41 17.86
N LEU A 649 7.91 -22.40 18.68
CA LEU A 649 9.25 -22.12 19.22
C LEU A 649 9.63 -22.95 20.45
N GLY A 650 8.76 -23.89 20.88
CA GLY A 650 8.95 -24.66 22.11
C GLY A 650 8.66 -23.88 23.39
N LEU A 651 7.90 -22.78 23.29
CA LEU A 651 7.52 -21.92 24.41
C LEU A 651 6.03 -22.09 24.73
N ARG A 652 5.67 -21.85 25.99
CA ARG A 652 4.29 -21.61 26.43
C ARG A 652 4.11 -20.12 26.68
N ALA A 653 3.03 -19.55 26.14
CA ALA A 653 2.66 -18.15 26.34
C ALA A 653 1.34 -18.05 27.13
N GLU A 654 1.42 -17.57 28.37
CA GLU A 654 0.27 -17.26 29.21
C GLU A 654 -0.12 -15.79 29.02
N VAL A 655 -1.41 -15.50 28.90
CA VAL A 655 -1.92 -14.16 28.57
C VAL A 655 -2.73 -13.64 29.75
N ASP A 656 -2.19 -12.61 30.42
CA ASP A 656 -2.83 -11.89 31.51
C ASP A 656 -3.55 -10.65 30.94
N TRP A 657 -4.88 -10.71 30.83
CA TRP A 657 -5.68 -9.59 30.34
C TRP A 657 -5.86 -8.52 31.42
N ALA A 658 -5.47 -7.29 31.11
CA ALA A 658 -5.63 -6.12 31.95
C ALA A 658 -5.74 -4.90 31.02
N VAL A 659 -6.98 -4.56 30.64
CA VAL A 659 -7.20 -3.56 29.60
C VAL A 659 -7.16 -2.16 30.20
N ASP A 660 -6.15 -1.39 29.81
CA ASP A 660 -6.06 0.04 30.09
C ASP A 660 -6.29 0.82 28.80
N LEU A 661 -7.48 1.42 28.70
CA LEU A 661 -7.90 2.18 27.52
C LEU A 661 -7.13 3.49 27.33
N ASP A 662 -6.63 4.09 28.41
CA ASP A 662 -5.89 5.36 28.36
C ASP A 662 -4.43 5.11 27.98
N ALA A 663 -3.82 4.09 28.59
CA ALA A 663 -2.46 3.65 28.28
C ALA A 663 -2.37 2.82 27.00
N ARG A 664 -3.50 2.41 26.42
CA ARG A 664 -3.63 1.55 25.23
C ARG A 664 -2.94 0.20 25.39
N GLN A 665 -3.20 -0.44 26.52
CA GLN A 665 -2.65 -1.75 26.88
C GLN A 665 -3.80 -2.74 26.99
N ALA A 666 -3.61 -3.94 26.44
CA ALA A 666 -4.63 -4.96 26.42
C ALA A 666 -4.28 -6.16 27.29
N ALA A 667 -3.04 -6.65 27.20
CA ALA A 667 -2.59 -7.81 27.94
C ALA A 667 -1.08 -7.84 28.13
N VAL A 668 -0.62 -8.60 29.12
CA VAL A 668 0.77 -9.00 29.30
C VAL A 668 0.88 -10.49 28.97
N LEU A 669 1.89 -10.88 28.19
CA LEU A 669 2.19 -12.27 27.89
C LEU A 669 3.44 -12.71 28.63
N ARG A 670 3.36 -13.82 29.35
CA ARG A 670 4.50 -14.46 30.04
C ARG A 670 4.92 -15.73 29.32
N LEU A 671 6.19 -15.82 28.98
CA LEU A 671 6.78 -16.87 28.17
C LEU A 671 7.57 -17.83 29.06
N THR A 672 7.26 -19.12 28.99
CA THR A 672 8.00 -20.16 29.71
C THR A 672 8.47 -21.24 28.74
N GLN A 673 9.58 -21.90 29.04
CA GLN A 673 10.02 -23.06 28.25
C GLN A 673 9.03 -24.20 28.44
N ASP A 674 8.61 -24.82 27.34
CA ASP A 674 7.74 -25.98 27.41
C ASP A 674 8.57 -27.25 27.61
N SER A 675 8.72 -27.67 28.87
CA SER A 675 9.50 -28.86 29.28
C SER A 675 8.96 -30.20 28.73
N ALA A 676 7.93 -30.19 27.88
CA ALA A 676 7.30 -31.37 27.29
C ALA A 676 8.03 -31.91 26.04
N SER A 677 9.19 -31.37 25.66
CA SER A 677 10.00 -31.88 24.55
C SER A 677 11.35 -32.45 25.01
N GLY A 678 11.31 -33.60 25.69
CA GLY A 678 12.46 -34.51 25.77
C GLY A 678 12.72 -35.13 27.14
N GLN A 679 12.14 -36.31 27.41
CA GLN A 679 12.77 -37.46 28.09
C GLN A 679 11.75 -38.60 28.19
N THR A 680 11.93 -39.65 27.38
CA THR A 680 11.41 -40.98 27.69
C THR A 680 12.33 -41.60 28.75
N ASP A 681 12.14 -41.21 30.01
CA ASP A 681 12.78 -41.91 31.13
C ASP A 681 11.90 -43.07 31.57
N ALA A 682 12.36 -44.26 31.23
CA ALA A 682 11.81 -45.53 31.68
C ALA A 682 12.20 -45.79 33.15
N SER A 683 11.59 -45.08 34.09
CA SER A 683 11.38 -45.56 35.47
C SER A 683 10.79 -44.45 36.35
N THR A 684 9.49 -44.53 36.64
CA THR A 684 8.92 -44.34 37.98
C THR A 684 7.41 -44.52 37.91
N ASP A 685 6.94 -45.52 38.62
CA ASP A 685 5.56 -45.97 38.70
C ASP A 685 4.86 -45.15 39.81
N GLU A 686 4.45 -43.91 39.50
CA GLU A 686 3.46 -43.17 40.29
C GLU A 686 2.60 -42.27 39.39
N PRO A 687 1.25 -42.31 39.50
CA PRO A 687 0.37 -41.51 38.67
C PRO A 687 0.33 -40.06 39.19
N ARG A 688 1.29 -39.24 38.75
CA ARG A 688 1.19 -37.78 38.90
C ARG A 688 0.10 -37.26 37.96
N GLY A 689 -0.82 -36.51 38.57
CA GLY A 689 -2.05 -35.89 38.05
C GLY A 689 -2.17 -35.67 36.54
N ARG A 690 -3.37 -35.99 36.03
CA ARG A 690 -3.83 -35.63 34.68
C ARG A 690 -3.38 -34.21 34.28
N PRO A 691 -2.81 -34.00 33.09
CA PRO A 691 -2.62 -32.67 32.56
C PRO A 691 -3.99 -31.97 32.44
N GLN A 692 -4.09 -30.72 32.89
CA GLN A 692 -5.29 -29.92 32.68
C GLN A 692 -5.55 -29.77 31.18
N PRO A 693 -6.75 -30.11 30.68
CA PRO A 693 -7.08 -29.89 29.28
C PRO A 693 -7.29 -28.39 29.05
N GLY A 694 -6.32 -27.70 28.42
CA GLY A 694 -6.48 -26.28 28.08
C GLY A 694 -5.24 -25.49 27.65
N SER A 695 -4.01 -25.97 27.84
CA SER A 695 -2.82 -25.08 27.73
C SER A 695 -2.15 -25.00 26.35
N ARG A 696 -2.64 -25.68 25.31
CA ARG A 696 -2.11 -25.55 23.95
C ARG A 696 -3.28 -25.34 22.98
N LEU A 697 -3.28 -24.19 22.30
CA LEU A 697 -4.19 -23.99 21.19
C LEU A 697 -3.91 -25.06 20.11
N PRO A 698 -4.94 -25.71 19.53
CA PRO A 698 -4.76 -26.85 18.63
C PRO A 698 -4.38 -26.41 17.20
N TRP A 699 -3.69 -25.28 17.04
CA TRP A 699 -3.43 -24.64 15.74
C TRP A 699 -1.93 -24.62 15.44
N THR A 700 -1.60 -24.70 14.16
CA THR A 700 -0.22 -24.62 13.66
C THR A 700 0.07 -23.26 13.01
N VAL A 701 1.35 -22.89 12.91
CA VAL A 701 1.79 -21.71 12.16
C VAL A 701 1.40 -21.81 10.68
N ALA A 702 1.42 -23.01 10.11
CA ALA A 702 1.01 -23.26 8.73
C ALA A 702 -0.47 -22.90 8.50
N GLU A 703 -1.36 -23.27 9.42
CA GLU A 703 -2.79 -22.92 9.35
C GLU A 703 -2.98 -21.40 9.51
N LEU A 704 -2.28 -20.79 10.46
CA LEU A 704 -2.32 -19.34 10.66
C LEU A 704 -1.88 -18.56 9.40
N ARG A 705 -0.81 -19.03 8.72
CA ARG A 705 -0.33 -18.46 7.45
C ARG A 705 -1.31 -18.71 6.31
N ALA A 706 -1.89 -19.90 6.22
CA ALA A 706 -2.83 -20.28 5.17
C ALA A 706 -4.13 -19.46 5.19
N ARG A 707 -4.52 -19.00 6.39
CA ARG A 707 -5.78 -18.31 6.62
C ARG A 707 -5.97 -17.07 5.77
N THR A 708 -7.14 -16.97 5.12
CA THR A 708 -7.54 -15.80 4.33
C THR A 708 -8.99 -15.41 4.57
N THR A 709 -9.31 -14.16 4.25
CA THR A 709 -10.71 -13.71 4.20
C THR A 709 -11.13 -13.75 2.74
N VAL A 710 -12.10 -14.61 2.42
CA VAL A 710 -12.53 -14.86 1.05
C VAL A 710 -13.81 -14.08 0.77
N ARG A 711 -13.82 -13.23 -0.26
CA ARG A 711 -15.00 -12.43 -0.66
C ARG A 711 -15.52 -12.86 -2.03
N ALA A 712 -15.80 -14.16 -2.14
CA ALA A 712 -16.30 -14.83 -3.33
C ALA A 712 -17.69 -15.46 -3.05
N PRO A 713 -18.45 -15.86 -4.09
CA PRO A 713 -19.67 -16.66 -3.92
C PRO A 713 -19.39 -17.99 -3.19
N TYR A 714 -20.33 -18.38 -2.33
CA TYR A 714 -20.26 -19.62 -1.53
C TYR A 714 -21.41 -20.55 -1.95
N PRO A 715 -21.19 -21.50 -2.87
CA PRO A 715 -22.22 -22.47 -3.27
C PRO A 715 -22.62 -23.45 -2.17
N GLU A 716 -21.74 -23.72 -1.20
CA GLU A 716 -21.98 -24.66 -0.11
C GLU A 716 -21.86 -23.96 1.26
N ALA A 717 -22.70 -24.40 2.20
CA ALA A 717 -22.77 -23.91 3.56
C ALA A 717 -22.59 -25.06 4.56
N PRO A 718 -21.98 -24.82 5.74
CA PRO A 718 -21.87 -25.84 6.78
C PRO A 718 -23.25 -26.17 7.38
N GLY A 719 -23.49 -27.45 7.64
CA GLY A 719 -24.65 -27.93 8.39
C GLY A 719 -24.49 -27.74 9.91
N ALA A 720 -25.55 -28.01 10.68
CA ALA A 720 -25.57 -27.81 12.13
C ALA A 720 -24.48 -28.60 12.88
N ALA A 721 -24.18 -29.84 12.44
CA ALA A 721 -23.13 -30.67 13.03
C ALA A 721 -21.73 -30.07 12.80
N GLU A 722 -21.49 -29.49 11.63
CA GLU A 722 -20.21 -28.86 11.29
C GLU A 722 -20.05 -27.54 12.04
N VAL A 723 -21.12 -26.75 12.20
CA VAL A 723 -21.11 -25.54 13.05
C VAL A 723 -20.82 -25.88 14.51
N ALA A 724 -21.44 -26.94 15.05
CA ALA A 724 -21.15 -27.42 16.41
C ALA A 724 -19.70 -27.90 16.55
N GLU A 725 -19.15 -28.55 15.52
CA GLU A 725 -17.74 -28.93 15.50
C GLU A 725 -16.81 -27.71 15.47
N ILE A 726 -17.11 -26.71 14.64
CA ILE A 726 -16.34 -25.46 14.59
C ILE A 726 -16.34 -24.80 15.97
N ALA A 727 -17.50 -24.72 16.64
CA ALA A 727 -17.61 -24.15 17.98
C ALA A 727 -16.76 -24.92 19.00
N ARG A 728 -16.79 -26.26 18.96
CA ARG A 728 -15.96 -27.12 19.83
C ARG A 728 -14.47 -26.93 19.57
N LEU A 729 -14.04 -26.84 18.30
CA LEU A 729 -12.64 -26.61 17.94
C LEU A 729 -12.16 -25.22 18.37
N ALA A 730 -13.05 -24.23 18.34
CA ALA A 730 -12.79 -22.88 18.80
C ALA A 730 -12.72 -22.73 20.33
N GLY A 731 -13.04 -23.79 21.08
CA GLY A 731 -13.09 -23.75 22.55
C GLY A 731 -14.30 -23.01 23.12
N LEU A 732 -15.38 -22.83 22.33
CA LEU A 732 -16.61 -22.21 22.80
C LEU A 732 -17.37 -23.20 23.71
N GLY A 733 -17.81 -22.72 24.88
CA GLY A 733 -18.39 -23.52 25.96
C GLY A 733 -19.62 -22.87 26.59
N GLU A 734 -19.95 -23.22 27.84
CA GLU A 734 -21.11 -22.61 28.53
C GLU A 734 -21.03 -21.08 28.51
N GLY A 735 -22.12 -20.43 28.06
CA GLY A 735 -22.22 -18.97 27.97
C GLY A 735 -21.64 -18.33 26.70
N THR A 736 -21.04 -19.10 25.79
CA THR A 736 -20.58 -18.63 24.47
C THR A 736 -20.92 -19.64 23.38
N GLY A 737 -21.12 -19.22 22.14
CA GLY A 737 -21.41 -20.18 21.09
C GLY A 737 -21.56 -19.62 19.70
N LEU A 738 -21.86 -20.52 18.76
CA LEU A 738 -22.17 -20.18 17.37
C LEU A 738 -23.63 -20.50 17.07
N LEU A 739 -24.31 -19.59 16.39
CA LEU A 739 -25.62 -19.82 15.79
C LEU A 739 -25.60 -19.48 14.30
N VAL A 740 -26.50 -20.08 13.54
CA VAL A 740 -26.74 -19.73 12.14
C VAL A 740 -27.89 -18.72 12.10
N LEU A 741 -27.66 -17.54 11.53
CA LEU A 741 -28.71 -16.54 11.33
C LEU A 741 -29.64 -16.95 10.18
N PRO A 742 -30.96 -16.76 10.33
CA PRO A 742 -31.91 -16.98 9.25
C PRO A 742 -31.60 -16.08 8.05
N GLU A 743 -31.68 -16.68 6.87
CA GLU A 743 -31.41 -16.02 5.60
C GLU A 743 -32.33 -14.82 5.36
N ASP A 744 -33.61 -14.91 5.73
CA ASP A 744 -34.58 -13.82 5.60
C ASP A 744 -34.24 -12.64 6.53
N LEU A 745 -33.70 -12.92 7.72
CA LEU A 745 -33.23 -11.89 8.63
C LEU A 745 -32.03 -11.15 8.03
N VAL A 746 -31.05 -11.89 7.51
CA VAL A 746 -29.86 -11.31 6.87
C VAL A 746 -30.25 -10.47 5.64
N ASP A 747 -31.10 -10.99 4.76
CA ASP A 747 -31.54 -10.30 3.54
C ASP A 747 -32.31 -9.00 3.84
N ARG A 748 -33.01 -8.94 4.98
CA ARG A 748 -33.66 -7.70 5.44
C ARG A 748 -32.67 -6.67 5.98
N LEU A 749 -31.70 -7.10 6.79
CA LEU A 749 -30.83 -6.20 7.55
C LEU A 749 -29.60 -5.73 6.76
N LEU A 750 -28.91 -6.67 6.08
CA LEU A 750 -27.59 -6.43 5.49
C LEU A 750 -27.54 -5.28 4.49
N PRO A 751 -28.53 -5.07 3.59
CA PRO A 751 -28.47 -3.94 2.66
C PRO A 751 -28.56 -2.57 3.34
N GLY A 752 -29.27 -2.49 4.48
CA GLY A 752 -29.35 -1.27 5.28
C GLY A 752 -28.02 -0.97 5.98
N ALA A 753 -27.46 -1.98 6.64
CA ALA A 753 -26.14 -1.93 7.26
C ALA A 753 -25.04 -1.53 6.26
N THR A 754 -25.01 -2.21 5.10
CA THR A 754 -24.03 -1.92 4.03
C THR A 754 -24.18 -0.49 3.50
N ALA A 755 -25.41 0.00 3.32
CA ALA A 755 -25.64 1.39 2.91
C ALA A 755 -25.07 2.37 3.94
N GLN A 756 -25.28 2.13 5.24
CA GLN A 756 -24.72 2.96 6.31
C GLN A 756 -23.19 3.00 6.28
N THR A 757 -22.53 1.88 5.99
CA THR A 757 -21.06 1.83 5.83
C THR A 757 -20.59 2.60 4.59
N LEU A 758 -21.33 2.55 3.49
CA LEU A 758 -20.94 3.17 2.21
C LEU A 758 -21.24 4.67 2.10
N THR A 759 -22.33 5.13 2.71
CA THR A 759 -22.83 6.52 2.57
C THR A 759 -23.05 7.24 3.90
N GLY A 760 -23.12 6.52 5.02
CA GLY A 760 -23.33 7.06 6.36
C GLY A 760 -22.06 7.60 7.02
N ALA A 761 -22.09 7.72 8.35
CA ALA A 761 -20.98 8.31 9.12
C ALA A 761 -19.63 7.58 8.94
N PRO A 762 -19.58 6.22 8.93
CA PRO A 762 -18.32 5.49 8.75
C PRO A 762 -17.70 5.62 7.35
N ALA A 763 -18.44 6.09 6.34
CA ALA A 763 -17.99 6.07 4.95
C ALA A 763 -16.70 6.84 4.69
N THR A 764 -16.44 7.90 5.46
CA THR A 764 -15.20 8.67 5.34
C THR A 764 -14.01 7.93 5.97
N GLU A 765 -14.24 7.25 7.09
CA GLU A 765 -13.23 6.40 7.73
C GLU A 765 -12.91 5.18 6.86
N LEU A 766 -13.93 4.50 6.33
CA LEU A 766 -13.76 3.42 5.36
C LEU A 766 -12.93 3.87 4.16
N ALA A 767 -13.20 5.05 3.60
CA ALA A 767 -12.42 5.60 2.49
C ALA A 767 -10.91 5.68 2.81
N GLY A 768 -10.56 5.99 4.06
CA GLY A 768 -9.18 6.03 4.55
C GLY A 768 -8.50 4.66 4.62
N TRP A 769 -9.28 3.57 4.68
CA TRP A 769 -8.81 2.19 4.72
C TRP A 769 -8.89 1.44 3.39
N LEU A 770 -9.44 2.06 2.35
CA LEU A 770 -9.49 1.47 1.01
C LEU A 770 -8.15 1.63 0.26
N ARG A 771 -7.72 0.56 -0.42
CA ARG A 771 -6.51 0.46 -1.25
C ARG A 771 -6.87 -0.02 -2.66
N LEU A 772 -7.89 0.58 -3.26
CA LEU A 772 -8.50 0.09 -4.51
C LEU A 772 -7.57 0.13 -5.74
N SER A 773 -6.42 0.77 -5.62
CA SER A 773 -5.42 0.86 -6.67
C SER A 773 -4.07 0.40 -6.15
N GLU A 774 -3.36 -0.40 -6.94
CA GLU A 774 -1.94 -0.75 -6.74
C GLU A 774 -1.04 0.49 -6.70
N ARG A 775 -1.56 1.67 -7.07
CA ARG A 775 -0.87 2.95 -6.94
C ARG A 775 -0.92 3.54 -5.54
N HIS A 776 -1.77 3.03 -4.65
CA HIS A 776 -1.89 3.56 -3.30
C HIS A 776 -0.58 3.38 -2.52
N PRO A 777 -0.06 4.42 -1.83
CA PRO A 777 1.21 4.36 -1.10
C PRO A 777 1.18 3.46 0.14
N ARG A 778 0.10 2.72 0.38
CA ARG A 778 -0.05 1.73 1.45
C ARG A 778 -0.67 0.42 0.95
N HIS A 779 -0.72 0.24 -0.37
CA HIS A 779 -1.40 -0.89 -1.01
C HIS A 779 -0.91 -2.24 -0.48
N ASP A 780 0.41 -2.34 -0.26
CA ASP A 780 1.08 -3.59 0.14
C ASP A 780 1.38 -3.62 1.65
N LEU A 781 0.59 -2.91 2.48
CA LEU A 781 0.80 -2.88 3.94
C LEU A 781 -0.43 -3.19 4.77
N ASP A 782 -1.53 -2.52 4.44
CA ASP A 782 -2.73 -2.50 5.27
C ASP A 782 -3.96 -2.18 4.44
N GLY A 783 -5.13 -2.13 5.09
CA GLY A 783 -6.35 -1.74 4.41
C GLY A 783 -6.93 -2.82 3.50
N LEU A 784 -7.99 -2.45 2.77
CA LEU A 784 -8.76 -3.32 1.89
C LEU A 784 -8.49 -2.96 0.43
N SER A 785 -7.76 -3.84 -0.27
CA SER A 785 -7.55 -3.72 -1.72
C SER A 785 -8.79 -4.14 -2.52
N ALA A 786 -8.80 -3.84 -3.82
CA ALA A 786 -9.86 -4.32 -4.71
C ALA A 786 -9.94 -5.85 -4.72
N GLN A 787 -8.79 -6.53 -4.68
CA GLN A 787 -8.70 -7.99 -4.59
C GLN A 787 -9.22 -8.51 -3.25
N ALA A 788 -8.87 -7.85 -2.13
CA ALA A 788 -9.38 -8.19 -0.81
C ALA A 788 -10.91 -8.12 -0.74
N LEU A 789 -11.49 -7.18 -1.49
CA LEU A 789 -12.93 -6.96 -1.61
C LEU A 789 -13.61 -7.84 -2.67
N GLY A 790 -12.86 -8.60 -3.46
CA GLY A 790 -13.41 -9.39 -4.57
C GLY A 790 -14.06 -8.53 -5.67
N LEU A 791 -13.52 -7.33 -5.87
CA LEU A 791 -14.02 -6.34 -6.84
C LEU A 791 -13.24 -6.39 -8.15
N GLY A 792 -13.97 -6.30 -9.25
CA GLY A 792 -13.41 -5.99 -10.57
C GLY A 792 -12.93 -4.54 -10.67
N ARG A 793 -12.16 -4.23 -11.72
CA ARG A 793 -11.60 -2.88 -11.94
C ARG A 793 -12.65 -1.78 -11.99
N ALA A 794 -13.79 -2.04 -12.63
CA ALA A 794 -14.87 -1.06 -12.75
C ALA A 794 -15.57 -0.81 -11.41
N GLU A 795 -15.80 -1.88 -10.63
CA GLU A 795 -16.40 -1.81 -9.30
C GLU A 795 -15.48 -1.07 -8.33
N ALA A 796 -14.19 -1.38 -8.35
CA ALA A 796 -13.17 -0.67 -7.57
C ALA A 796 -13.09 0.82 -7.94
N ALA A 797 -13.14 1.17 -9.22
CA ALA A 797 -13.18 2.57 -9.65
C ALA A 797 -14.47 3.28 -9.19
N GLY A 798 -15.61 2.62 -9.29
CA GLY A 798 -16.90 3.13 -8.82
C GLY A 798 -16.92 3.37 -7.31
N LEU A 799 -16.45 2.39 -6.53
CA LEU A 799 -16.32 2.51 -5.08
C LEU A 799 -15.34 3.62 -4.69
N GLY A 800 -14.23 3.77 -5.41
CA GLY A 800 -13.25 4.84 -5.19
C GLY A 800 -13.84 6.23 -5.45
N LEU A 801 -14.65 6.38 -6.50
CA LEU A 801 -15.36 7.64 -6.76
C LEU A 801 -16.40 7.93 -5.67
N LEU A 802 -17.16 6.91 -5.24
CA LEU A 802 -18.19 7.04 -4.20
C LEU A 802 -17.59 7.48 -2.86
N THR A 803 -16.57 6.76 -2.41
CA THR A 803 -15.88 7.02 -1.14
C THR A 803 -14.99 8.26 -1.20
N GLY A 804 -14.54 8.68 -2.38
CA GLY A 804 -13.79 9.93 -2.59
C GLY A 804 -14.65 11.20 -2.64
N SER A 805 -15.95 11.13 -2.91
CA SER A 805 -16.81 12.30 -3.11
C SER A 805 -17.93 12.42 -2.07
N ARG A 806 -17.80 13.39 -1.15
CA ARG A 806 -18.86 13.73 -0.18
C ARG A 806 -20.18 14.09 -0.88
N GLY A 807 -20.11 14.81 -2.00
CA GLY A 807 -21.29 15.20 -2.78
C GLY A 807 -22.01 14.00 -3.39
N MET A 808 -21.26 13.01 -3.88
CA MET A 808 -21.85 11.80 -4.46
C MET A 808 -22.47 10.91 -3.39
N ARG A 809 -21.82 10.73 -2.23
CA ARG A 809 -22.42 10.02 -1.08
C ARG A 809 -23.73 10.67 -0.64
N SER A 810 -23.73 12.00 -0.48
CA SER A 810 -24.94 12.74 -0.09
C SER A 810 -26.06 12.61 -1.11
N ALA A 811 -25.76 12.64 -2.41
CA ALA A 811 -26.77 12.44 -3.46
C ALA A 811 -27.34 11.02 -3.46
N LEU A 812 -26.49 10.02 -3.26
CA LEU A 812 -26.89 8.61 -3.23
C LEU A 812 -27.74 8.28 -1.99
N ALA A 813 -27.36 8.78 -0.82
CA ALA A 813 -28.11 8.64 0.42
C ALA A 813 -29.49 9.31 0.36
N ARG A 814 -29.58 10.54 -0.19
CA ARG A 814 -30.86 11.27 -0.32
C ARG A 814 -31.86 10.59 -1.24
N THR A 815 -31.39 9.81 -2.20
CA THR A 815 -32.23 9.12 -3.19
C THR A 815 -32.55 7.68 -2.79
N ARG A 816 -32.01 7.19 -1.66
CA ARG A 816 -32.06 5.77 -1.23
C ARG A 816 -31.53 4.78 -2.27
N LEU A 817 -30.81 5.27 -3.28
CA LEU A 817 -30.18 4.44 -4.31
C LEU A 817 -28.98 3.67 -3.73
N ASP A 818 -28.44 4.13 -2.61
CA ASP A 818 -27.41 3.44 -1.83
C ASP A 818 -27.87 2.06 -1.37
N ARG A 819 -29.13 1.91 -0.97
CA ARG A 819 -29.72 0.60 -0.64
C ARG A 819 -29.86 -0.31 -1.86
N LEU A 820 -30.08 0.23 -3.06
CA LEU A 820 -30.09 -0.56 -4.28
C LEU A 820 -28.68 -0.99 -4.70
N VAL A 821 -27.70 -0.09 -4.57
CA VAL A 821 -26.28 -0.39 -4.79
C VAL A 821 -25.80 -1.45 -3.79
N ALA A 822 -26.15 -1.31 -2.51
CA ALA A 822 -25.86 -2.28 -1.47
C ALA A 822 -26.54 -3.63 -1.75
N ARG A 823 -27.83 -3.64 -2.13
CA ARG A 823 -28.50 -4.89 -2.54
C ARG A 823 -27.82 -5.55 -3.73
N ALA A 824 -27.36 -4.78 -4.70
CA ALA A 824 -26.66 -5.31 -5.87
C ALA A 824 -25.27 -5.85 -5.52
N SER A 825 -24.53 -5.21 -4.62
CA SER A 825 -23.24 -5.72 -4.13
C SER A 825 -23.41 -6.99 -3.29
N GLU A 826 -24.54 -7.11 -2.59
CA GLU A 826 -24.88 -8.26 -1.74
C GLU A 826 -25.66 -9.38 -2.45
N ALA A 827 -26.00 -9.22 -3.73
CA ALA A 827 -26.80 -10.18 -4.50
C ALA A 827 -26.10 -11.52 -4.83
N ARG A 828 -25.01 -11.88 -4.12
CA ARG A 828 -24.24 -13.12 -4.30
C ARG A 828 -24.72 -14.22 -3.32
N PRO A 829 -25.19 -15.40 -3.78
CA PRO A 829 -25.64 -16.49 -2.89
C PRO A 829 -24.54 -17.50 -2.49
N ARG A 830 -24.66 -18.39 -1.47
CA ARG A 830 -25.11 -18.26 -0.05
C ARG A 830 -24.39 -19.33 0.79
N GLY A 831 -23.43 -18.91 1.62
CA GLY A 831 -22.95 -19.67 2.77
C GLY A 831 -23.86 -19.46 3.98
N ALA A 832 -23.62 -20.16 5.09
CA ALA A 832 -24.30 -19.89 6.35
C ALA A 832 -23.78 -18.57 6.95
N VAL A 833 -24.63 -17.71 7.48
CA VAL A 833 -24.18 -16.56 8.27
C VAL A 833 -24.10 -17.01 9.72
N LEU A 834 -22.89 -17.10 10.24
CA LEU A 834 -22.64 -17.48 11.61
C LEU A 834 -22.55 -16.24 12.49
N VAL A 835 -23.10 -16.34 13.69
CA VAL A 835 -22.96 -15.35 14.76
C VAL A 835 -22.24 -15.98 15.94
N LEU A 836 -21.16 -15.35 16.37
CA LEU A 836 -20.53 -15.61 17.67
C LEU A 836 -21.27 -14.80 18.72
N TRP A 837 -21.88 -15.49 19.67
CA TRP A 837 -22.64 -14.90 20.75
C TRP A 837 -22.00 -15.19 22.11
N ALA A 838 -22.27 -14.31 23.06
CA ALA A 838 -21.94 -14.48 24.47
C ALA A 838 -22.98 -13.78 25.37
N ALA A 839 -22.77 -13.82 26.68
CA ALA A 839 -23.54 -13.02 27.63
C ALA A 839 -23.45 -11.52 27.26
N PRO A 840 -24.54 -10.74 27.42
CA PRO A 840 -24.52 -9.31 27.10
C PRO A 840 -23.56 -8.54 28.00
N GLY A 841 -22.94 -7.49 27.44
CA GLY A 841 -22.16 -6.53 28.23
C GLY A 841 -20.81 -7.03 28.74
N LEU A 842 -20.17 -7.97 28.03
CA LEU A 842 -18.79 -8.39 28.32
C LEU A 842 -17.84 -7.21 28.55
N SER A 843 -16.99 -7.33 29.56
CA SER A 843 -15.94 -6.35 29.84
C SER A 843 -14.87 -6.35 28.74
N PRO A 844 -14.05 -5.29 28.65
CA PRO A 844 -12.92 -5.27 27.72
C PRO A 844 -11.95 -6.45 27.90
N GLU A 845 -11.75 -6.90 29.13
CA GLU A 845 -10.91 -8.07 29.48
C GLU A 845 -11.53 -9.39 29.02
N GLU A 846 -12.87 -9.49 28.97
CA GLU A 846 -13.58 -10.67 28.47
C GLU A 846 -13.64 -10.71 26.93
N LEU A 847 -13.60 -9.55 26.27
CA LEU A 847 -13.56 -9.45 24.80
C LEU A 847 -12.25 -9.96 24.20
N GLY A 848 -11.13 -9.81 24.91
CA GLY A 848 -9.82 -10.31 24.47
C GLY A 848 -9.81 -11.82 24.20
N PRO A 849 -10.09 -12.68 25.20
CA PRO A 849 -10.22 -14.13 25.01
C PRO A 849 -11.24 -14.52 23.94
N LEU A 850 -12.35 -13.78 23.82
CA LEU A 850 -13.36 -14.02 22.80
C LEU A 850 -12.81 -13.82 21.38
N GLY A 851 -11.90 -12.86 21.18
CA GLY A 851 -11.18 -12.66 19.92
C GLY A 851 -10.28 -13.84 19.54
N GLY A 852 -9.64 -14.48 20.52
CA GLY A 852 -8.90 -15.72 20.31
C GLY A 852 -9.81 -16.88 19.87
N SER A 853 -10.99 -16.97 20.47
CA SER A 853 -12.02 -17.95 20.11
C SER A 853 -12.58 -17.70 18.70
N LEU A 854 -12.75 -16.44 18.30
CA LEU A 854 -13.13 -16.06 16.94
C LEU A 854 -12.10 -16.52 15.91
N LEU A 855 -10.80 -16.29 16.18
CA LEU A 855 -9.73 -16.83 15.33
C LEU A 855 -9.79 -18.36 15.26
N GLY A 856 -9.99 -19.02 16.41
CA GLY A 856 -10.15 -20.46 16.49
C GLY A 856 -11.33 -20.98 15.66
N ALA A 857 -12.46 -20.28 15.64
CA ALA A 857 -13.61 -20.63 14.81
C ALA A 857 -13.29 -20.55 13.31
N TRP A 858 -12.52 -19.54 12.90
CA TRP A 858 -12.11 -19.40 11.50
C TRP A 858 -11.09 -20.47 11.09
N LEU A 859 -10.09 -20.75 11.93
CA LEU A 859 -9.10 -21.82 11.67
C LEU A 859 -9.76 -23.20 11.68
N GLY A 860 -10.68 -23.44 12.62
CA GLY A 860 -11.47 -24.68 12.69
C GLY A 860 -12.35 -24.88 11.46
N GLY A 861 -12.97 -23.79 10.97
CA GLY A 861 -13.68 -23.79 9.70
C GLY A 861 -12.78 -24.13 8.52
N GLU A 862 -11.64 -23.45 8.38
CA GLU A 862 -10.71 -23.66 7.26
C GLU A 862 -10.12 -25.08 7.24
N ARG A 863 -9.82 -25.66 8.41
CA ARG A 863 -9.41 -27.07 8.53
C ARG A 863 -10.45 -28.05 7.95
N ARG A 864 -11.72 -27.66 7.93
CA ARG A 864 -12.85 -28.41 7.35
C ARG A 864 -13.22 -27.93 5.95
N GLY A 865 -12.45 -27.02 5.36
CA GLY A 865 -12.69 -26.46 4.03
C GLY A 865 -13.77 -25.36 3.99
N TRP A 866 -14.08 -24.74 5.13
CA TRP A 866 -15.00 -23.61 5.25
C TRP A 866 -14.24 -22.29 5.36
N SER A 867 -14.51 -21.34 4.47
CA SER A 867 -13.89 -20.01 4.48
C SER A 867 -14.78 -18.98 5.16
N ALA A 868 -14.18 -17.94 5.73
CA ALA A 868 -14.87 -16.86 6.41
C ALA A 868 -14.87 -15.54 5.63
N HIS A 869 -16.01 -14.86 5.62
CA HIS A 869 -16.20 -13.49 5.16
C HIS A 869 -16.89 -12.66 6.27
N PRO A 870 -16.16 -11.83 7.01
CA PRO A 870 -16.73 -10.99 8.07
C PRO A 870 -17.80 -10.04 7.55
N LEU A 871 -18.87 -9.87 8.31
CA LEU A 871 -20.01 -8.99 8.07
C LEU A 871 -20.26 -8.09 9.29
N SER A 872 -19.20 -7.47 9.83
CA SER A 872 -19.27 -6.61 11.02
C SER A 872 -20.31 -5.49 10.89
N GLU A 873 -20.61 -5.05 9.66
CA GLU A 873 -21.59 -4.00 9.40
C GLU A 873 -22.99 -4.32 9.97
N LEU A 874 -23.34 -5.60 10.11
CA LEU A 874 -24.60 -6.03 10.74
C LEU A 874 -24.66 -5.69 12.25
N LEU A 875 -23.51 -5.56 12.89
CA LEU A 875 -23.37 -5.20 14.29
C LEU A 875 -22.97 -3.73 14.49
N ASP A 876 -22.45 -3.06 13.46
CA ASP A 876 -22.06 -1.64 13.53
C ASP A 876 -23.26 -0.71 13.34
N GLU A 877 -24.30 -1.17 12.63
CA GLU A 877 -25.57 -0.44 12.50
C GLU A 877 -26.51 -0.80 13.67
N PRO A 878 -26.89 0.17 14.54
CA PRO A 878 -27.57 -0.15 15.80
C PRO A 878 -28.90 -0.89 15.67
N SER A 879 -29.67 -0.61 14.62
CA SER A 879 -30.98 -1.27 14.42
C SER A 879 -30.82 -2.72 13.96
N SER A 880 -29.81 -2.98 13.14
CA SER A 880 -29.40 -4.32 12.72
C SER A 880 -28.84 -5.11 13.90
N ALA A 881 -27.95 -4.51 14.70
CA ALA A 881 -27.37 -5.14 15.88
C ALA A 881 -28.46 -5.59 16.87
N ALA A 882 -29.40 -4.69 17.19
CA ALA A 882 -30.52 -5.01 18.08
C ALA A 882 -31.41 -6.14 17.55
N ALA A 883 -31.62 -6.20 16.23
CA ALA A 883 -32.40 -7.27 15.61
C ALA A 883 -31.67 -8.63 15.64
N VAL A 884 -30.34 -8.63 15.46
CA VAL A 884 -29.51 -9.84 15.61
C VAL A 884 -29.53 -10.32 17.07
N ASP A 885 -29.32 -9.42 18.04
CA ASP A 885 -29.34 -9.75 19.47
C ASP A 885 -30.69 -10.30 19.93
N ALA A 886 -31.80 -9.69 19.47
CA ALA A 886 -33.15 -10.17 19.74
C ALA A 886 -33.39 -11.59 19.17
N HIS A 887 -32.86 -11.86 17.98
CA HIS A 887 -32.95 -13.20 17.39
C HIS A 887 -32.15 -14.23 18.19
N VAL A 888 -30.89 -13.92 18.50
CA VAL A 888 -30.00 -14.80 19.28
C VAL A 888 -30.60 -15.09 20.65
N SER A 889 -31.04 -14.06 21.37
CA SER A 889 -31.70 -14.21 22.68
C SER A 889 -32.97 -15.05 22.59
N GLY A 890 -33.76 -14.87 21.52
CA GLY A 890 -34.98 -15.64 21.29
C GLY A 890 -34.72 -17.13 21.04
N VAL A 891 -33.65 -17.46 20.30
CA VAL A 891 -33.24 -18.86 20.05
C VAL A 891 -32.71 -19.54 21.32
N LEU A 892 -31.96 -18.81 22.15
CA LEU A 892 -31.36 -19.35 23.38
C LEU A 892 -32.35 -19.38 24.56
N GLY A 893 -33.41 -18.58 24.51
CA GLY A 893 -34.34 -18.43 25.64
C GLY A 893 -33.75 -17.66 26.83
N SER A 894 -32.61 -16.98 26.63
CA SER A 894 -31.91 -16.18 27.63
C SER A 894 -31.28 -14.94 26.98
N PRO A 895 -31.05 -13.84 27.71
CA PRO A 895 -30.35 -12.68 27.18
C PRO A 895 -28.97 -13.05 26.63
N ALA A 896 -28.69 -12.68 25.38
CA ALA A 896 -27.42 -12.92 24.70
C ALA A 896 -27.16 -11.82 23.66
N GLN A 897 -25.87 -11.56 23.41
CA GLN A 897 -25.41 -10.51 22.51
C GLN A 897 -24.47 -11.10 21.46
N ALA A 898 -24.58 -10.60 20.23
CA ALA A 898 -23.70 -10.91 19.12
C ALA A 898 -22.42 -10.07 19.18
N TYR A 899 -21.27 -10.73 19.09
CA TYR A 899 -19.95 -10.10 19.14
C TYR A 899 -19.19 -10.18 17.81
N ALA A 900 -19.48 -11.17 16.97
CA ALA A 900 -18.97 -11.22 15.60
C ALA A 900 -19.96 -11.91 14.68
N VAL A 901 -20.06 -11.45 13.43
CA VAL A 901 -20.89 -12.06 12.39
C VAL A 901 -20.06 -12.25 11.13
N TRP A 902 -20.15 -13.43 10.51
CA TRP A 902 -19.48 -13.70 9.24
C TRP A 902 -20.26 -14.70 8.40
N ARG A 903 -20.13 -14.59 7.08
CA ARG A 903 -20.55 -15.62 6.14
C ARG A 903 -19.50 -16.73 6.12
N CYS A 904 -19.97 -17.97 6.18
CA CYS A 904 -19.16 -19.19 6.25
C CYS A 904 -19.60 -20.13 5.13
N GLY A 905 -18.66 -20.57 4.28
CA GLY A 905 -18.98 -21.46 3.17
C GLY A 905 -17.75 -21.88 2.35
N ARG A 906 -17.95 -22.81 1.42
CA ARG A 906 -16.89 -23.25 0.50
C ARG A 906 -16.88 -22.35 -0.74
N PRO A 907 -15.77 -21.68 -1.08
CA PRO A 907 -15.75 -20.76 -2.20
C PRO A 907 -15.85 -21.50 -3.54
N ALA A 908 -16.55 -20.91 -4.51
CA ALA A 908 -16.71 -21.50 -5.84
C ALA A 908 -15.39 -21.62 -6.62
N GLU A 909 -14.42 -20.75 -6.34
CA GLU A 909 -13.12 -20.72 -6.99
C GLU A 909 -11.99 -20.60 -5.94
N PRO A 910 -10.79 -21.14 -6.22
CA PRO A 910 -9.63 -20.97 -5.35
C PRO A 910 -9.31 -19.50 -5.11
N TRP A 911 -9.19 -19.11 -3.84
CA TRP A 911 -8.87 -17.74 -3.45
C TRP A 911 -7.36 -17.58 -3.21
N ALA A 912 -6.65 -17.09 -4.21
CA ALA A 912 -5.19 -16.93 -4.14
C ALA A 912 -4.74 -15.61 -3.48
N TYR A 913 -5.66 -14.72 -3.12
CA TYR A 913 -5.29 -13.41 -2.58
C TYR A 913 -5.04 -13.44 -1.08
N ARG A 914 -3.85 -12.97 -0.68
CA ARG A 914 -3.50 -12.69 0.71
C ARG A 914 -3.43 -11.19 0.94
N SER A 915 -4.14 -10.73 1.96
CA SER A 915 -4.00 -9.35 2.42
C SER A 915 -2.58 -9.12 2.96
N PRO A 916 -1.97 -7.97 2.63
CA PRO A 916 -0.65 -7.61 3.12
C PRO A 916 -0.66 -7.35 4.62
N ARG A 917 0.52 -7.45 5.26
CA ARG A 917 0.75 -7.10 6.65
C ARG A 917 1.87 -6.08 6.81
N LEU A 918 1.83 -5.37 7.94
CA LEU A 918 2.89 -4.51 8.46
C LEU A 918 4.03 -5.27 9.11
N THR A 919 3.92 -6.59 9.14
CA THR A 919 4.92 -7.51 9.66
C THR A 919 5.52 -8.36 8.53
N ASP A 920 5.03 -8.22 7.29
CA ASP A 920 5.49 -8.95 6.10
C ASP A 920 6.77 -8.35 5.52
#